data_AF-A0A956JSQ9-F1
#
_entry.id   AF-A0A956JSQ9-F1
#
_cell.length_a   1.000
_cell.length_b   1.000
_cell.length_c   1.000
_cell.angle_alpha   90.00
_cell.angle_beta   90.00
_cell.angle_gamma   90.00
#
_symmetry.space_group_name_H-M   'P 1'
#
loop_
_entity.id
_entity.type
_entity.pdbx_description
1 polymer ?
#
loop_
_entity_poly.entity_id
_entity_poly.type
_entity_poly.pdbx_seq_one_letter_code
_entity_poly.pdbx_strand_id
1 'polypeptide(L)'
;MAKRSKQKKTKRKKRSKRPTRSATEWVGGQLLSPFFVSEGDPFRPQLTLWLELPADVIVWHALADPSEAPIPFAETLRAAMRSPAIGPPRTPARVRVADARLAAELHVALPELEVVVAPTPELHAVLAAFAEADDPKSHAPPSYLEAGRVAPEAMAELFVAADLLYRLAPWSRAGSDELLRLDVPALGVEGACVSLIGALGESVGVVIFPSLVAFERFFERFEQRHDSGPLRGAIDLGTTVLSLDYERGADVPASMRKEIAAHGWSVAGPAGYPLVTHRDVDGVPRPLQARDVAIVTACARALTRFFVEHSEQLRSGEIATLCESYALDGLAVRLCMPYQAGAAGSPPLVVEQHASGHDARDRPAAIHDVDRRLSDAMMAFALQSFGEVWMRCCDDFYDHERAADLFVPWSLHHFTVEGQSIAQRYLEAQRRKLSSTERKWLEAQQSAWLSVWEVIDVEPGRSLALRDLLTEQERTVREVAASRSLRKRDAILGRVVDYQGAALLCGIHPRSLAPAPAAEVLRRIRGHLRRKRAVPAERLRDEKVGRYIIARWEETVDELDLQRSQQPPPRLQNTDGHEMLITVDHFDVEPARAVQVKAALVRLDGVESPQPGDADQDYLFTRRGRDEQVTLIGRATFKSGRLMLETNSVERADALRALLEQSCGDALRHRAREHSDPMAMFGDLIDGAASPAAPNAHGDVPAELAERVVLEMKAKIYASWPDEPLPALDGQTARQAARSKAGRQRVDLLLKQFENLEAHEPPQTRFDFSGLRRELGLDA
;
A
#
# COMPACT_ATOMS: atom_id res chain seq x y z
N MET A 1 -80.29 -53.73 -4.25
CA MET A 1 -79.77 -54.15 -2.94
C MET A 1 -78.40 -53.52 -2.70
N ALA A 2 -78.22 -53.08 -1.45
CA ALA A 2 -77.12 -52.37 -0.80
C ALA A 2 -75.71 -52.34 -1.43
N LYS A 3 -75.15 -51.12 -1.38
CA LYS A 3 -73.77 -50.70 -1.69
C LYS A 3 -72.72 -51.55 -0.98
N ARG A 4 -71.75 -52.06 -1.74
CA ARG A 4 -70.45 -52.54 -1.25
C ARG A 4 -69.59 -51.35 -0.83
N SER A 5 -69.28 -51.21 0.46
CA SER A 5 -68.14 -50.41 0.92
C SER A 5 -66.97 -51.36 1.25
N LYS A 6 -65.82 -51.14 0.60
CA LYS A 6 -64.54 -51.75 0.96
C LYS A 6 -63.64 -50.64 1.48
N GLN A 7 -63.11 -50.87 2.68
CA GLN A 7 -62.17 -50.02 3.40
C GLN A 7 -61.00 -49.53 2.52
N LYS A 8 -60.74 -48.22 2.57
CA LYS A 8 -59.45 -47.62 2.23
C LYS A 8 -58.85 -47.05 3.51
N LYS A 9 -57.70 -47.61 3.92
CA LYS A 9 -56.86 -47.14 5.02
C LYS A 9 -56.47 -45.68 4.77
N THR A 10 -56.90 -44.77 5.64
CA THR A 10 -56.49 -43.37 5.66
C THR A 10 -55.15 -43.21 6.39
N LYS A 11 -54.11 -42.84 5.62
CA LYS A 11 -52.83 -42.34 6.15
C LYS A 11 -53.11 -41.04 6.93
N ARG A 12 -52.88 -41.06 8.24
CA ARG A 12 -52.84 -39.87 9.11
C ARG A 12 -51.74 -38.92 8.62
N LYS A 13 -52.12 -37.74 8.11
CA LYS A 13 -51.22 -36.59 7.91
C LYS A 13 -50.61 -36.21 9.26
N LYS A 14 -49.28 -36.33 9.40
CA LYS A 14 -48.51 -35.73 10.51
C LYS A 14 -48.77 -34.20 10.47
N ARG A 15 -49.41 -33.67 11.52
CA ARG A 15 -49.52 -32.22 11.76
C ARG A 15 -48.09 -31.68 11.93
N SER A 16 -47.72 -30.68 11.12
CA SER A 16 -46.48 -29.93 11.28
C SER A 16 -46.50 -29.28 12.67
N LYS A 17 -45.45 -29.54 13.47
CA LYS A 17 -45.25 -28.88 14.76
C LYS A 17 -44.99 -27.40 14.47
N ARG A 18 -45.76 -26.50 15.11
CA ARG A 18 -45.46 -25.06 15.09
C ARG A 18 -44.01 -24.87 15.61
N PRO A 19 -43.19 -24.04 14.95
CA PRO A 19 -41.84 -23.77 15.42
C PRO A 19 -41.87 -23.17 16.83
N THR A 20 -40.97 -23.63 17.70
CA THR A 20 -40.76 -23.04 19.03
C THR A 20 -40.06 -21.68 18.87
N ARG A 21 -40.56 -20.66 19.58
CA ARG A 21 -39.98 -19.30 19.58
C ARG A 21 -38.64 -19.36 20.32
N SER A 22 -37.55 -19.15 19.61
CA SER A 22 -36.20 -19.06 20.17
C SER A 22 -35.99 -17.67 20.80
N ALA A 23 -35.15 -17.56 21.83
CA ALA A 23 -34.78 -16.28 22.44
C ALA A 23 -33.68 -15.54 21.66
N THR A 24 -33.40 -15.96 20.42
CA THR A 24 -32.24 -15.54 19.62
C THR A 24 -32.61 -14.43 18.63
N GLU A 25 -31.66 -13.53 18.37
CA GLU A 25 -31.74 -12.53 17.31
C GLU A 25 -31.27 -13.16 15.99
N TRP A 26 -32.00 -12.91 14.90
CA TRP A 26 -31.52 -13.21 13.56
C TRP A 26 -31.16 -11.93 12.82
N VAL A 27 -29.97 -11.89 12.24
CA VAL A 27 -29.46 -10.77 11.43
C VAL A 27 -29.61 -11.13 9.96
N GLY A 28 -30.24 -10.26 9.17
CA GLY A 28 -30.52 -10.52 7.76
C GLY A 28 -30.17 -9.37 6.85
N GLY A 29 -29.85 -9.69 5.59
CA GLY A 29 -29.52 -8.70 4.59
C GLY A 29 -29.47 -9.27 3.18
N GLN A 30 -29.56 -8.37 2.20
CA GLN A 30 -29.25 -8.64 0.80
C GLN A 30 -28.01 -7.83 0.43
N LEU A 31 -26.98 -8.53 -0.02
CA LEU A 31 -25.64 -8.00 -0.28
C LEU A 31 -25.20 -8.45 -1.67
N LEU A 32 -24.16 -7.84 -2.23
CA LEU A 32 -23.52 -8.36 -3.45
C LEU A 32 -22.51 -9.44 -3.05
N SER A 33 -22.42 -10.52 -3.84
CA SER A 33 -21.41 -11.57 -3.62
C SER A 33 -20.00 -11.01 -3.76
N PRO A 34 -18.98 -11.50 -3.03
CA PRO A 34 -17.60 -11.02 -3.17
C PRO A 34 -16.91 -11.50 -4.48
N PHE A 35 -17.63 -12.22 -5.34
CA PHE A 35 -17.15 -12.79 -6.60
C PHE A 35 -18.15 -12.56 -7.73
N PHE A 36 -17.67 -12.68 -8.97
CA PHE A 36 -18.48 -12.69 -10.19
C PHE A 36 -18.72 -14.13 -10.67
N VAL A 37 -19.91 -14.40 -11.19
CA VAL A 37 -20.17 -15.60 -11.99
C VAL A 37 -19.82 -15.27 -13.43
N SER A 38 -18.94 -16.06 -14.03
CA SER A 38 -18.36 -15.79 -15.36
C SER A 38 -18.79 -16.79 -16.44
N GLU A 39 -19.69 -17.72 -16.13
CA GLU A 39 -20.36 -18.58 -17.12
C GLU A 39 -21.42 -17.76 -17.88
N GLY A 40 -21.15 -17.45 -19.15
CA GLY A 40 -21.99 -16.56 -19.95
C GLY A 40 -21.63 -15.09 -19.79
N ASP A 41 -22.62 -14.20 -19.78
CA ASP A 41 -22.42 -12.77 -19.51
C ASP A 41 -22.10 -12.57 -18.02
N PRO A 42 -20.92 -12.02 -17.66
CA PRO A 42 -20.53 -11.93 -16.27
C PRO A 42 -21.49 -11.07 -15.45
N PHE A 43 -21.99 -11.63 -14.36
CA PHE A 43 -22.85 -10.91 -13.43
C PHE A 43 -22.41 -11.15 -11.99
N ARG A 44 -22.87 -10.28 -11.11
CA ARG A 44 -22.60 -10.35 -9.68
C ARG A 44 -23.86 -10.82 -8.95
N PRO A 45 -23.89 -12.05 -8.45
CA PRO A 45 -25.04 -12.54 -7.71
C PRO A 45 -25.40 -11.65 -6.52
N GLN A 46 -26.71 -11.52 -6.27
CA GLN A 46 -27.18 -10.98 -5.01
C GLN A 46 -27.19 -12.11 -3.96
N LEU A 47 -26.41 -11.95 -2.90
CA LEU A 47 -26.36 -12.85 -1.76
C LEU A 47 -27.37 -12.40 -0.70
N THR A 48 -28.38 -13.22 -0.43
CA THR A 48 -29.28 -13.03 0.70
C THR A 48 -28.87 -13.95 1.85
N LEU A 49 -28.72 -13.42 3.06
CA LEU A 49 -28.24 -14.14 4.24
C LEU A 49 -29.15 -13.96 5.45
N TRP A 50 -29.24 -15.00 6.27
CA TRP A 50 -29.80 -14.98 7.62
C TRP A 50 -28.82 -15.66 8.59
N LEU A 51 -28.32 -14.89 9.56
CA LEU A 51 -27.38 -15.30 10.60
C LEU A 51 -28.09 -15.35 11.95
N GLU A 52 -27.88 -16.40 12.74
CA GLU A 52 -28.45 -16.53 14.09
C GLU A 52 -27.42 -16.21 15.18
N LEU A 53 -27.73 -15.24 16.06
CA LEU A 53 -26.91 -14.84 17.19
C LEU A 53 -27.47 -15.39 18.52
N PRO A 54 -26.60 -15.72 19.51
CA PRO A 54 -25.13 -15.61 19.50
C PRO A 54 -24.44 -16.89 19.01
N ALA A 55 -25.15 -17.75 18.27
CA ALA A 55 -24.60 -19.02 17.80
C ALA A 55 -23.64 -18.85 16.61
N ASP A 56 -23.64 -17.68 15.97
CA ASP A 56 -22.85 -17.32 14.79
C ASP A 56 -22.99 -18.34 13.64
N VAL A 57 -24.22 -18.83 13.44
CA VAL A 57 -24.54 -19.81 12.39
C VAL A 57 -25.40 -19.20 11.30
N ILE A 58 -24.99 -19.44 10.04
CA ILE A 58 -25.82 -19.09 8.88
C ILE A 58 -26.99 -20.07 8.85
N VAL A 59 -28.19 -19.59 9.18
CA VAL A 59 -29.41 -20.40 9.18
C VAL A 59 -30.07 -20.47 7.81
N TRP A 60 -29.75 -19.54 6.91
CA TRP A 60 -30.20 -19.58 5.52
C TRP A 60 -29.34 -18.67 4.65
N HIS A 61 -29.11 -19.08 3.41
CA HIS A 61 -28.50 -18.25 2.38
C HIS A 61 -29.04 -18.61 1.00
N ALA A 62 -29.00 -17.65 0.07
CA ALA A 62 -29.19 -17.91 -1.35
C ALA A 62 -28.43 -16.90 -2.19
N LEU A 63 -27.93 -17.37 -3.33
CA LEU A 63 -27.41 -16.54 -4.41
C LEU A 63 -28.52 -16.41 -5.45
N ALA A 64 -28.82 -15.18 -5.86
CA ALA A 64 -29.79 -14.89 -6.92
C ALA A 64 -29.07 -14.26 -8.12
N ASP A 65 -29.42 -14.74 -9.31
CA ASP A 65 -29.06 -14.08 -10.57
C ASP A 65 -29.88 -12.78 -10.69
N PRO A 66 -29.24 -11.61 -10.91
CA PRO A 66 -29.95 -10.33 -11.07
C PRO A 66 -30.97 -10.29 -12.22
N SER A 67 -30.85 -11.19 -13.21
CA SER A 67 -31.77 -11.31 -14.34
C SER A 67 -33.03 -12.11 -14.00
N GLU A 68 -33.02 -12.89 -12.92
CA GLU A 68 -34.17 -13.64 -12.43
C GLU A 68 -35.08 -12.78 -11.54
N ALA A 69 -36.36 -13.16 -11.43
CA ALA A 69 -37.28 -12.46 -10.53
C ALA A 69 -36.82 -12.64 -9.07
N PRO A 70 -36.58 -11.54 -8.32
CA PRO A 70 -36.03 -11.64 -6.97
C PRO A 70 -37.05 -12.32 -6.05
N ILE A 71 -36.56 -13.25 -5.23
CA ILE A 71 -37.37 -13.85 -4.16
C ILE A 71 -37.67 -12.73 -3.14
N PRO A 72 -38.94 -12.48 -2.79
CA PRO A 72 -39.27 -11.48 -1.77
C PRO A 72 -38.51 -11.76 -0.47
N PHE A 73 -37.87 -10.74 0.10
CA PHE A 73 -36.99 -10.91 1.25
C PHE A 73 -37.71 -11.55 2.45
N ALA A 74 -38.99 -11.24 2.66
CA ALA A 74 -39.80 -11.88 3.70
C ALA A 74 -40.04 -13.38 3.47
N GLU A 75 -40.07 -13.85 2.22
CA GLU A 75 -40.17 -15.27 1.91
C GLU A 75 -38.90 -16.03 2.26
N THR A 76 -37.73 -15.39 2.10
CA THR A 76 -36.44 -15.96 2.51
C THR A 76 -36.40 -16.20 4.03
N LEU A 77 -36.91 -15.27 4.83
CA LEU A 77 -37.03 -15.44 6.29
C LEU A 77 -38.00 -16.56 6.65
N ARG A 78 -39.16 -16.65 5.97
CA ARG A 78 -40.11 -17.76 6.19
C ARG A 78 -39.51 -19.11 5.79
N ALA A 79 -38.67 -19.15 4.77
CA ALA A 79 -37.94 -20.35 4.38
C ALA A 79 -36.93 -20.73 5.48
N ALA A 80 -36.12 -19.78 5.96
CA ALA A 80 -35.18 -19.95 7.07
C ALA A 80 -35.86 -20.50 8.34
N MET A 81 -37.03 -19.96 8.71
CA MET A 81 -37.78 -20.43 9.89
C MET A 81 -38.33 -21.86 9.73
N ARG A 82 -38.73 -22.23 8.51
CA ARG A 82 -39.34 -23.55 8.21
C ARG A 82 -38.32 -24.65 8.01
N SER A 83 -37.16 -24.33 7.43
CA SER A 83 -36.12 -25.27 7.06
C SER A 83 -34.74 -24.59 7.12
N PRO A 84 -34.22 -24.30 8.33
CA PRO A 84 -32.90 -23.69 8.47
C PRO A 84 -31.81 -24.66 8.01
N ALA A 85 -30.72 -24.13 7.46
CA ALA A 85 -29.56 -24.90 7.01
C ALA A 85 -28.94 -25.75 8.14
N ILE A 86 -29.02 -25.27 9.38
CA ILE A 86 -28.50 -25.94 10.58
C ILE A 86 -29.60 -26.01 11.64
N GLY A 87 -29.82 -27.21 12.18
CA GLY A 87 -30.73 -27.46 13.30
C GLY A 87 -32.22 -27.59 12.91
N PRO A 88 -33.13 -27.74 13.90
CA PRO A 88 -34.55 -27.91 13.65
C PRO A 88 -35.25 -26.59 13.28
N PRO A 89 -36.46 -26.63 12.67
CA PRO A 89 -37.28 -25.45 12.38
C PRO A 89 -37.58 -24.63 13.65
N ARG A 90 -37.32 -23.32 13.59
CA ARG A 90 -37.44 -22.39 14.72
C ARG A 90 -37.69 -20.97 14.24
N THR A 91 -38.23 -20.12 15.10
CA THR A 91 -38.46 -18.70 14.79
C THR A 91 -37.63 -17.81 15.72
N PRO A 92 -37.01 -16.73 15.22
CA PRO A 92 -36.31 -15.75 16.05
C PRO A 92 -37.24 -15.02 17.01
N ALA A 93 -36.67 -14.47 18.09
CA ALA A 93 -37.36 -13.51 18.95
C ALA A 93 -37.49 -12.16 18.25
N ARG A 94 -36.39 -11.73 17.62
CA ARG A 94 -36.26 -10.47 16.88
C ARG A 94 -35.40 -10.65 15.65
N VAL A 95 -35.61 -9.78 14.66
CA VAL A 95 -34.80 -9.68 13.45
C VAL A 95 -34.16 -8.31 13.36
N ARG A 96 -32.89 -8.26 12.96
CA ARG A 96 -32.17 -7.02 12.66
C ARG A 96 -31.73 -6.99 11.20
N VAL A 97 -31.97 -5.87 10.55
CA VAL A 97 -31.57 -5.60 9.15
C VAL A 97 -31.07 -4.17 9.04
N ALA A 98 -30.14 -3.90 8.11
CA ALA A 98 -29.61 -2.55 7.91
C ALA A 98 -30.48 -1.68 6.98
N ASP A 99 -31.16 -2.27 5.98
CA ASP A 99 -31.99 -1.53 5.02
C ASP A 99 -33.43 -1.37 5.53
N ALA A 100 -33.88 -0.13 5.67
CA ALA A 100 -35.23 0.23 6.09
C ALA A 100 -36.32 -0.30 5.13
N ARG A 101 -36.02 -0.47 3.84
CA ARG A 101 -36.94 -1.06 2.84
C ARG A 101 -37.18 -2.54 3.11
N LEU A 102 -36.10 -3.29 3.39
CA LEU A 102 -36.20 -4.70 3.78
C LEU A 102 -36.97 -4.85 5.09
N ALA A 103 -36.73 -3.96 6.07
CA ALA A 103 -37.49 -3.95 7.31
C ALA A 103 -39.00 -3.70 7.07
N ALA A 104 -39.36 -2.72 6.24
CA ALA A 104 -40.76 -2.45 5.90
C ALA A 104 -41.45 -3.67 5.27
N GLU A 105 -40.78 -4.38 4.36
CA GLU A 105 -41.30 -5.62 3.78
C GLU A 105 -41.56 -6.69 4.86
N LEU A 106 -40.63 -6.87 5.79
CA LEU A 106 -40.79 -7.81 6.90
C LEU A 106 -41.95 -7.44 7.83
N HIS A 107 -42.13 -6.16 8.15
CA HIS A 107 -43.24 -5.70 9.01
C HIS A 107 -44.61 -6.02 8.38
N VAL A 108 -44.75 -5.82 7.06
CA VAL A 108 -45.99 -6.14 6.34
C VAL A 108 -46.22 -7.65 6.30
N ALA A 109 -45.18 -8.44 6.04
CA ALA A 109 -45.28 -9.87 5.86
C ALA A 109 -45.38 -10.67 7.18
N LEU A 110 -44.85 -10.13 8.28
CA LEU A 110 -44.70 -10.77 9.59
C LEU A 110 -44.95 -9.75 10.72
N PRO A 111 -46.19 -9.27 10.90
CA PRO A 111 -46.51 -8.16 11.83
C PRO A 111 -46.27 -8.49 13.32
N GLU A 112 -46.17 -9.77 13.67
CA GLU A 112 -45.97 -10.25 15.05
C GLU A 112 -44.47 -10.39 15.43
N LEU A 113 -43.56 -10.12 14.49
CA LEU A 113 -42.12 -10.24 14.68
C LEU A 113 -41.52 -8.85 14.96
N GLU A 114 -40.68 -8.76 15.99
CA GLU A 114 -39.91 -7.56 16.26
C GLU A 114 -38.82 -7.41 15.19
N VAL A 115 -38.88 -6.33 14.40
CA VAL A 115 -37.91 -6.02 13.34
C VAL A 115 -37.22 -4.71 13.67
N VAL A 116 -35.89 -4.73 13.78
CA VAL A 116 -35.05 -3.59 14.15
C VAL A 116 -34.22 -3.17 12.94
N VAL A 117 -34.24 -1.87 12.63
CA VAL A 117 -33.32 -1.28 11.64
C VAL A 117 -32.07 -0.81 12.38
N ALA A 118 -30.95 -1.49 12.17
CA ALA A 118 -29.66 -1.16 12.79
C ALA A 118 -28.50 -1.74 11.96
N PRO A 119 -27.26 -1.23 12.13
CA PRO A 119 -26.08 -1.75 11.44
C PRO A 119 -25.91 -3.27 11.60
N THR A 120 -25.37 -3.93 10.59
CA THR A 120 -25.17 -5.40 10.53
C THR A 120 -23.71 -5.76 10.23
N PRO A 121 -22.74 -5.37 11.07
CA PRO A 121 -21.32 -5.68 10.86
C PRO A 121 -21.05 -7.18 10.75
N GLU A 122 -21.88 -8.02 11.36
CA GLU A 122 -21.75 -9.48 11.34
C GLU A 122 -21.90 -10.05 9.91
N LEU A 123 -22.78 -9.46 9.09
CA LEU A 123 -22.91 -9.89 7.70
C LEU A 123 -21.71 -9.47 6.84
N HIS A 124 -21.03 -8.38 7.19
CA HIS A 124 -19.79 -7.95 6.54
C HIS A 124 -18.64 -8.89 6.88
N ALA A 125 -18.56 -9.33 8.14
CA ALA A 125 -17.58 -10.35 8.57
C ALA A 125 -17.78 -11.68 7.83
N VAL A 126 -19.03 -12.10 7.61
CA VAL A 126 -19.36 -13.29 6.81
C VAL A 126 -18.91 -13.11 5.35
N LEU A 127 -19.13 -11.95 4.74
CA LEU A 127 -18.65 -11.65 3.38
C LEU A 127 -17.12 -11.67 3.28
N ALA A 128 -16.42 -11.11 4.26
CA ALA A 128 -14.96 -11.13 4.32
C ALA A 128 -14.45 -12.58 4.39
N ALA A 129 -15.04 -13.41 5.25
CA ALA A 129 -14.71 -14.83 5.34
C ALA A 129 -14.99 -15.60 4.04
N PHE A 130 -16.07 -15.27 3.30
CA PHE A 130 -16.32 -15.85 1.97
C PHE A 130 -15.24 -15.45 0.95
N ALA A 131 -14.74 -14.21 1.01
CA ALA A 131 -13.66 -13.75 0.15
C ALA A 131 -12.31 -14.38 0.50
N GLU A 132 -12.02 -14.60 1.78
CA GLU A 132 -10.79 -15.26 2.25
C GLU A 132 -10.77 -16.77 1.99
N ALA A 133 -11.94 -17.42 2.00
CA ALA A 133 -12.08 -18.85 1.72
C ALA A 133 -12.03 -19.18 0.21
N ASP A 134 -11.98 -18.17 -0.66
CA ASP A 134 -11.86 -18.35 -2.10
C ASP A 134 -10.43 -18.80 -2.46
N ASP A 135 -10.26 -20.06 -2.87
CA ASP A 135 -8.94 -20.64 -3.14
C ASP A 135 -8.38 -20.06 -4.45
N PRO A 136 -7.27 -19.29 -4.41
CA PRO A 136 -6.65 -18.73 -5.61
C PRO A 136 -6.23 -19.78 -6.64
N LYS A 137 -6.01 -21.03 -6.20
CA LYS A 137 -5.64 -22.16 -7.08
C LYS A 137 -6.82 -22.79 -7.80
N SER A 138 -8.04 -22.47 -7.38
CA SER A 138 -9.28 -22.95 -8.02
C SER A 138 -9.68 -22.11 -9.24
N HIS A 139 -9.12 -20.91 -9.37
CA HIS A 139 -9.34 -20.01 -10.50
C HIS A 139 -8.49 -20.39 -11.71
N ALA A 140 -9.06 -20.18 -12.91
CA ALA A 140 -8.29 -20.28 -14.14
C ALA A 140 -7.13 -19.26 -14.12
N PRO A 141 -5.96 -19.59 -14.71
CA PRO A 141 -4.87 -18.63 -14.80
C PRO A 141 -5.34 -17.35 -15.53
N PRO A 142 -4.90 -16.16 -15.09
CA PRO A 142 -5.33 -14.90 -15.68
C PRO A 142 -4.95 -14.82 -17.16
N SER A 143 -5.79 -14.17 -17.95
CA SER A 143 -5.72 -14.14 -19.42
C SER A 143 -6.22 -12.81 -19.94
N TYR A 144 -5.56 -12.25 -20.96
CA TYR A 144 -6.05 -11.05 -21.67
C TYR A 144 -7.36 -11.33 -22.43
N LEU A 145 -7.59 -12.60 -22.78
CA LEU A 145 -8.72 -13.01 -23.60
C LEU A 145 -9.97 -13.34 -22.76
N GLU A 146 -9.86 -13.34 -21.42
CA GLU A 146 -10.99 -13.51 -20.50
C GLU A 146 -11.86 -14.73 -20.85
N ALA A 147 -11.22 -15.89 -20.99
CA ALA A 147 -11.86 -17.14 -21.43
C ALA A 147 -12.64 -17.03 -22.76
N GLY A 148 -12.19 -16.14 -23.66
CA GLY A 148 -12.78 -15.91 -24.99
C GLY A 148 -13.78 -14.75 -25.05
N ARG A 149 -14.07 -14.07 -23.93
CA ARG A 149 -14.93 -12.86 -23.91
C ARG A 149 -14.29 -11.67 -24.63
N VAL A 150 -12.96 -11.64 -24.69
CA VAL A 150 -12.20 -10.63 -25.42
C VAL A 150 -11.52 -11.30 -26.61
N ALA A 151 -11.78 -10.76 -27.80
CA ALA A 151 -11.17 -11.26 -29.03
C ALA A 151 -9.68 -10.88 -29.11
N PRO A 152 -8.80 -11.76 -29.62
CA PRO A 152 -7.38 -11.45 -29.81
C PRO A 152 -7.14 -10.20 -30.68
N GLU A 153 -8.01 -9.94 -31.65
CA GLU A 153 -7.91 -8.77 -32.54
C GLU A 153 -8.18 -7.47 -31.78
N ALA A 154 -9.19 -7.46 -30.90
CA ALA A 154 -9.49 -6.30 -30.05
C ALA A 154 -8.34 -6.00 -29.08
N MET A 155 -7.71 -7.05 -28.55
CA MET A 155 -6.53 -6.91 -27.69
C MET A 155 -5.31 -6.43 -28.49
N ALA A 156 -5.10 -6.92 -29.72
CA ALA A 156 -4.02 -6.43 -30.58
C ALA A 156 -4.15 -4.92 -30.84
N GLU A 157 -5.36 -4.45 -31.11
CA GLU A 157 -5.64 -3.02 -31.29
C GLU A 157 -5.36 -2.19 -30.05
N LEU A 158 -5.67 -2.72 -28.85
CA LEU A 158 -5.33 -2.10 -27.58
C LEU A 158 -3.81 -2.02 -27.41
N PHE A 159 -3.07 -3.09 -27.64
CA PHE A 159 -1.61 -3.12 -27.46
C PHE A 159 -0.92 -2.10 -28.37
N VAL A 160 -1.37 -1.94 -29.62
CA VAL A 160 -0.87 -0.89 -30.52
C VAL A 160 -1.18 0.51 -29.97
N ALA A 161 -2.40 0.75 -29.49
CA ALA A 161 -2.78 2.03 -28.92
C ALA A 161 -2.00 2.37 -27.65
N ALA A 162 -1.81 1.38 -26.78
CA ALA A 162 -1.09 1.50 -25.52
C ALA A 162 0.41 1.71 -25.74
N ASP A 163 1.02 1.00 -26.70
CA ASP A 163 2.42 1.19 -27.09
C ASP A 163 2.69 2.65 -27.52
N LEU A 164 1.80 3.21 -28.35
CA LEU A 164 1.90 4.61 -28.78
C LEU A 164 1.69 5.60 -27.62
N LEU A 165 0.67 5.37 -26.79
CA LEU A 165 0.37 6.23 -25.64
C LEU A 165 1.52 6.24 -24.62
N TYR A 166 2.10 5.07 -24.35
CA TYR A 166 3.24 4.93 -23.44
C TYR A 166 4.46 5.68 -23.92
N ARG A 167 4.82 5.53 -25.21
CA ARG A 167 5.95 6.25 -25.81
C ARG A 167 5.72 7.77 -25.82
N LEU A 168 4.47 8.22 -25.93
CA LEU A 168 4.13 9.64 -25.85
C LEU A 168 4.23 10.20 -24.42
N ALA A 169 3.96 9.35 -23.42
CA ALA A 169 4.00 9.63 -21.99
C ALA A 169 3.23 10.91 -21.60
N PRO A 170 1.90 11.01 -21.84
CA PRO A 170 1.13 12.22 -21.56
C PRO A 170 1.15 12.62 -20.07
N TRP A 171 1.30 11.66 -19.15
CA TRP A 171 1.48 11.88 -17.70
C TRP A 171 2.78 12.62 -17.34
N SER A 172 3.75 12.72 -18.24
CA SER A 172 4.94 13.59 -18.06
C SER A 172 4.66 15.06 -18.40
N ARG A 173 3.54 15.34 -19.09
CA ARG A 173 3.19 16.65 -19.66
C ARG A 173 1.99 17.29 -19.00
N ALA A 174 1.09 16.49 -18.43
CA ALA A 174 -0.09 16.92 -17.71
C ALA A 174 -0.09 16.31 -16.30
N GLY A 175 -0.43 17.12 -15.30
CA GLY A 175 -0.52 16.68 -13.90
C GLY A 175 -1.78 15.84 -13.63
N SER A 176 -1.80 15.10 -12.52
CA SER A 176 -2.97 14.30 -12.09
C SER A 176 -4.25 15.13 -11.89
N ASP A 177 -4.08 16.42 -11.62
CA ASP A 177 -5.16 17.38 -11.37
C ASP A 177 -5.77 17.93 -12.67
N GLU A 178 -5.15 17.66 -13.83
CA GLU A 178 -5.61 18.10 -15.14
C GLU A 178 -6.54 17.05 -15.76
N LEU A 179 -7.79 17.05 -15.28
CA LEU A 179 -8.82 16.09 -15.69
C LEU A 179 -9.33 16.35 -17.11
N LEU A 180 -9.51 15.29 -17.89
CA LEU A 180 -10.10 15.35 -19.22
C LEU A 180 -11.52 14.78 -19.20
N ARG A 181 -12.41 15.34 -20.03
CA ARG A 181 -13.71 14.73 -20.32
C ARG A 181 -13.59 13.84 -21.55
N LEU A 182 -14.14 12.63 -21.48
CA LEU A 182 -14.26 11.68 -22.58
C LEU A 182 -15.73 11.41 -22.90
N ASP A 183 -16.09 11.55 -24.17
CA ASP A 183 -17.38 11.10 -24.72
C ASP A 183 -17.14 10.12 -25.88
N VAL A 184 -17.74 8.93 -25.79
CA VAL A 184 -17.82 7.90 -26.83
C VAL A 184 -19.28 7.39 -26.91
N PRO A 185 -20.21 8.12 -27.55
CA PRO A 185 -21.64 7.82 -27.49
C PRO A 185 -22.00 6.42 -28.00
N ALA A 186 -21.30 5.92 -29.03
CA ALA A 186 -21.52 4.59 -29.58
C ALA A 186 -21.21 3.45 -28.58
N LEU A 187 -20.37 3.72 -27.57
CA LEU A 187 -20.10 2.80 -26.46
C LEU A 187 -20.89 3.16 -25.20
N GLY A 188 -21.79 4.15 -25.24
CA GLY A 188 -22.55 4.62 -24.09
C GLY A 188 -21.68 5.33 -23.03
N VAL A 189 -20.58 5.94 -23.44
CA VAL A 189 -19.71 6.74 -22.57
C VAL A 189 -20.02 8.20 -22.85
N GLU A 190 -20.63 8.91 -21.90
CA GLU A 190 -20.92 10.34 -22.01
C GLU A 190 -20.54 11.03 -20.71
N GLY A 191 -19.60 11.98 -20.81
CA GLY A 191 -19.09 12.73 -19.67
C GLY A 191 -18.21 11.92 -18.73
N ALA A 192 -17.51 10.89 -19.21
CA ALA A 192 -16.53 10.20 -18.40
C ALA A 192 -15.38 11.15 -18.03
N CYS A 193 -14.86 11.01 -16.81
CA CYS A 193 -13.71 11.77 -16.32
C CYS A 193 -12.46 10.90 -16.46
N VAL A 194 -11.45 11.42 -17.15
CA VAL A 194 -10.19 10.74 -17.39
C VAL A 194 -9.10 11.45 -16.60
N SER A 195 -8.42 10.69 -15.73
CA SER A 195 -7.27 11.14 -14.95
C SER A 195 -6.01 10.41 -15.44
N LEU A 196 -4.93 11.17 -15.63
CA LEU A 196 -3.62 10.63 -15.97
C LEU A 196 -2.85 10.35 -14.68
N ILE A 197 -2.41 9.12 -14.50
CA ILE A 197 -1.62 8.70 -13.33
C ILE A 197 -0.17 8.46 -13.75
N GLY A 198 0.78 8.79 -12.88
CA GLY A 198 2.21 8.59 -13.16
C GLY A 198 3.12 9.80 -13.08
N ALA A 199 2.64 10.97 -12.66
CA ALA A 199 3.48 12.16 -12.47
C ALA A 199 4.62 11.95 -11.44
N LEU A 200 4.48 10.95 -10.55
CA LEU A 200 5.48 10.54 -9.53
C LEU A 200 6.21 9.23 -9.88
N GLY A 201 5.99 8.65 -11.07
CA GLY A 201 6.75 7.50 -11.59
C GLY A 201 6.50 6.12 -10.94
N GLU A 202 5.68 6.01 -9.90
CA GLU A 202 5.42 4.72 -9.21
C GLU A 202 4.42 3.80 -9.94
N SER A 203 3.43 4.37 -10.62
CA SER A 203 2.49 3.66 -11.50
C SER A 203 2.02 4.62 -12.59
N VAL A 204 2.26 4.29 -13.86
CA VAL A 204 1.90 5.15 -15.00
C VAL A 204 0.73 4.56 -15.76
N GLY A 205 -0.19 5.40 -16.22
CA GLY A 205 -1.44 4.92 -16.82
C GLY A 205 -2.54 5.95 -16.95
N VAL A 206 -3.74 5.46 -17.22
CA VAL A 206 -4.96 6.24 -17.39
C VAL A 206 -6.07 5.61 -16.59
N VAL A 207 -6.77 6.42 -15.79
CA VAL A 207 -7.95 6.00 -15.04
C VAL A 207 -9.18 6.70 -15.60
N ILE A 208 -10.21 5.92 -15.92
CA ILE A 208 -11.47 6.36 -16.51
C ILE A 208 -12.59 6.15 -15.50
N PHE A 209 -13.14 7.27 -15.02
CA PHE A 209 -14.30 7.31 -14.14
C PHE A 209 -15.58 7.58 -14.94
N PRO A 210 -16.74 7.04 -14.54
CA PRO A 210 -18.00 7.27 -15.23
C PRO A 210 -18.41 8.75 -15.32
N SER A 211 -17.94 9.60 -14.41
CA SER A 211 -18.23 11.05 -14.38
C SER A 211 -17.24 11.80 -13.48
N LEU A 212 -17.26 13.13 -13.51
CA LEU A 212 -16.53 13.94 -12.53
C LEU A 212 -16.99 13.66 -11.09
N VAL A 213 -18.29 13.47 -10.85
CA VAL A 213 -18.82 13.12 -9.52
C VAL A 213 -18.29 11.77 -9.05
N ALA A 214 -18.10 10.82 -9.96
CA ALA A 214 -17.47 9.55 -9.65
C ALA A 214 -16.00 9.70 -9.25
N PHE A 215 -15.24 10.52 -9.99
CA PHE A 215 -13.86 10.87 -9.63
C PHE A 215 -13.79 11.54 -8.25
N GLU A 216 -14.65 12.51 -7.96
CA GLU A 216 -14.70 13.21 -6.67
C GLU A 216 -14.99 12.23 -5.52
N ARG A 217 -15.95 11.32 -5.67
CA ARG A 217 -16.24 10.27 -4.67
C ARG A 217 -15.05 9.35 -4.43
N PHE A 218 -14.38 8.93 -5.50
CA PHE A 218 -13.19 8.10 -5.41
C PHE A 218 -12.08 8.83 -4.64
N PHE A 219 -11.86 10.11 -4.97
CA PHE A 219 -10.85 10.95 -4.33
C PHE A 219 -11.18 11.21 -2.84
N GLU A 220 -12.43 11.53 -2.50
CA GLU A 220 -12.88 11.69 -1.11
C GLU A 220 -12.66 10.43 -0.28
N ARG A 221 -12.94 9.24 -0.85
CA ARG A 221 -12.68 7.94 -0.19
C ARG A 221 -11.20 7.67 -0.02
N PHE A 222 -10.38 8.08 -0.99
CA PHE A 222 -8.93 7.97 -0.93
C PHE A 222 -8.31 8.94 0.10
N GLU A 223 -8.76 10.19 0.19
CA GLU A 223 -8.28 11.17 1.19
C GLU A 223 -8.69 10.82 2.62
N GLN A 224 -9.87 10.23 2.82
CA GLN A 224 -10.31 9.75 4.13
C GLN A 224 -9.49 8.54 4.61
N ARG A 225 -8.77 7.88 3.69
CA ARG A 225 -7.87 6.76 3.99
C ARG A 225 -6.54 7.30 4.51
N HIS A 226 -6.34 7.24 5.82
CA HIS A 226 -5.11 7.66 6.49
C HIS A 226 -3.95 6.64 6.36
N ASP A 227 -4.08 5.63 5.48
CA ASP A 227 -3.18 4.48 5.45
C ASP A 227 -2.84 4.04 4.01
N SER A 228 -1.55 3.93 3.70
CA SER A 228 -0.97 3.70 2.37
C SER A 228 -0.69 2.21 2.06
N GLY A 229 -1.18 1.28 2.89
CA GLY A 229 -0.93 -0.16 2.73
C GLY A 229 -1.67 -0.83 1.56
N PRO A 230 -1.22 -2.02 1.11
CA PRO A 230 -1.80 -2.74 -0.02
C PRO A 230 -3.26 -3.15 0.24
N LEU A 231 -4.02 -3.15 -0.85
CA LEU A 231 -5.46 -3.37 -0.90
C LEU A 231 -5.82 -4.84 -0.64
N ARG A 232 -6.14 -5.22 0.61
CA ARG A 232 -6.81 -6.49 0.93
C ARG A 232 -8.18 -6.23 1.58
N GLY A 233 -9.23 -6.84 1.02
CA GLY A 233 -10.64 -6.66 1.41
C GLY A 233 -11.44 -5.81 0.41
N ALA A 234 -12.77 -5.89 0.48
CA ALA A 234 -13.67 -5.06 -0.34
C ALA A 234 -13.43 -3.57 -0.01
N ILE A 235 -12.83 -2.85 -0.95
CA ILE A 235 -12.51 -1.42 -0.82
C ILE A 235 -13.68 -0.63 -1.37
N ASP A 236 -14.39 0.14 -0.54
CA ASP A 236 -15.37 1.10 -1.06
C ASP A 236 -14.65 2.21 -1.86
N LEU A 237 -14.55 2.01 -3.18
CA LEU A 237 -14.06 2.98 -4.15
C LEU A 237 -15.09 4.11 -4.38
N GLY A 238 -16.33 3.96 -3.90
CA GLY A 238 -17.42 4.89 -4.12
C GLY A 238 -17.93 4.96 -5.57
N THR A 239 -17.26 4.26 -6.50
CA THR A 239 -17.56 4.23 -7.93
C THR A 239 -16.86 3.05 -8.63
N THR A 240 -17.30 2.72 -9.85
CA THR A 240 -16.57 1.77 -10.70
C THR A 240 -15.37 2.44 -11.34
N VAL A 241 -14.25 1.74 -11.43
CA VAL A 241 -13.00 2.28 -11.96
C VAL A 241 -12.49 1.41 -13.10
N LEU A 242 -12.31 1.98 -14.29
CA LEU A 242 -11.69 1.32 -15.44
C LEU A 242 -10.32 1.94 -15.66
N SER A 243 -9.25 1.14 -15.69
CA SER A 243 -7.88 1.64 -15.85
C SER A 243 -7.14 0.95 -16.99
N LEU A 244 -6.18 1.69 -17.55
CA LEU A 244 -5.07 1.18 -18.34
C LEU A 244 -3.78 1.51 -17.62
N ASP A 245 -3.15 0.50 -17.06
CA ASP A 245 -1.91 0.60 -16.30
C ASP A 245 -0.76 -0.01 -17.11
N TYR A 246 0.47 0.43 -16.85
CA TYR A 246 1.66 -0.15 -17.46
C TYR A 246 2.53 -0.81 -16.39
N GLU A 247 2.75 -2.11 -16.58
CA GLU A 247 3.45 -2.96 -15.63
C GLU A 247 4.82 -3.39 -16.15
N ARG A 248 5.69 -3.82 -15.24
CA ARG A 248 6.91 -4.53 -15.63
C ARG A 248 6.56 -5.91 -16.12
N GLY A 249 7.28 -6.38 -17.14
CA GLY A 249 7.11 -7.74 -17.64
C GLY A 249 7.21 -8.79 -16.54
N ALA A 250 8.08 -8.60 -15.54
CA ALA A 250 8.20 -9.51 -14.39
C ALA A 250 6.93 -9.61 -13.54
N ASP A 251 6.20 -8.50 -13.41
CA ASP A 251 4.99 -8.36 -12.58
C ASP A 251 3.73 -8.86 -13.31
N VAL A 252 3.77 -8.94 -14.66
CA VAL A 252 2.69 -9.53 -15.46
C VAL A 252 2.63 -11.05 -15.27
N PRO A 253 1.45 -11.67 -15.06
CA PRO A 253 1.33 -13.12 -14.93
C PRO A 253 1.94 -13.92 -16.09
N ALA A 254 2.54 -15.08 -15.77
CA ALA A 254 3.24 -15.89 -16.76
C ALA A 254 2.34 -16.41 -17.91
N SER A 255 1.06 -16.63 -17.65
CA SER A 255 0.06 -16.98 -18.67
C SER A 255 -0.13 -15.85 -19.69
N MET A 256 -0.32 -14.63 -19.20
CA MET A 256 -0.52 -13.43 -20.02
C MET A 256 0.74 -13.09 -20.84
N ARG A 257 1.94 -13.24 -20.26
CA ARG A 257 3.20 -13.11 -21.03
C ARG A 257 3.30 -14.09 -22.20
N LYS A 258 2.81 -15.31 -22.03
CA LYS A 258 2.79 -16.32 -23.11
C LYS A 258 1.80 -15.94 -24.19
N GLU A 259 0.65 -15.36 -23.86
CA GLU A 259 -0.32 -14.85 -24.83
C GLU A 259 0.27 -13.72 -25.67
N ILE A 260 0.94 -12.75 -25.05
CA ILE A 260 1.66 -11.67 -25.75
C ILE A 260 2.63 -12.26 -26.78
N ALA A 261 3.46 -13.22 -26.36
CA ALA A 261 4.43 -13.87 -27.23
C ALA A 261 3.77 -14.70 -28.35
N ALA A 262 2.66 -15.38 -28.06
CA ALA A 262 1.95 -16.22 -29.02
C ALA A 262 1.24 -15.41 -30.10
N HIS A 263 0.67 -14.25 -29.74
CA HIS A 263 -0.04 -13.38 -30.67
C HIS A 263 0.85 -12.28 -31.29
N GLY A 264 2.07 -12.09 -30.79
CA GLY A 264 3.02 -11.11 -31.31
C GLY A 264 2.61 -9.65 -31.04
N TRP A 265 1.93 -9.39 -29.92
CA TRP A 265 1.51 -8.03 -29.57
C TRP A 265 2.70 -7.15 -29.18
N SER A 266 2.72 -5.91 -29.69
CA SER A 266 3.81 -4.94 -29.45
C SER A 266 3.78 -4.42 -28.01
N VAL A 267 4.95 -4.35 -27.37
CA VAL A 267 5.10 -3.82 -26.01
C VAL A 267 6.16 -2.71 -26.05
N ALA A 268 5.89 -1.59 -25.39
CA ALA A 268 6.72 -0.38 -25.52
C ALA A 268 8.13 -0.51 -24.92
N GLY A 269 8.31 -1.46 -24.00
CA GLY A 269 9.57 -1.74 -23.32
C GLY A 269 9.38 -2.67 -22.12
N PRO A 270 10.42 -2.90 -21.30
CA PRO A 270 10.36 -3.77 -20.12
C PRO A 270 9.32 -3.37 -19.06
N ALA A 271 8.98 -2.07 -18.97
CA ALA A 271 7.97 -1.50 -18.08
C ALA A 271 6.70 -1.01 -18.81
N GLY A 272 6.54 -1.36 -20.09
CA GLY A 272 5.46 -0.89 -20.94
C GLY A 272 4.38 -1.94 -21.21
N TYR A 273 4.18 -2.91 -20.32
CA TYR A 273 3.17 -3.96 -20.51
C TYR A 273 1.78 -3.43 -20.14
N PRO A 274 0.85 -3.26 -21.10
CA PRO A 274 -0.46 -2.74 -20.78
C PRO A 274 -1.28 -3.77 -19.99
N LEU A 275 -1.90 -3.32 -18.92
CA LEU A 275 -2.86 -4.07 -18.12
C LEU A 275 -4.16 -3.27 -18.02
N VAL A 276 -5.26 -3.88 -18.43
CA VAL A 276 -6.59 -3.28 -18.24
C VAL A 276 -7.20 -3.88 -17.00
N THR A 277 -7.71 -3.05 -16.11
CA THR A 277 -8.48 -3.53 -14.96
C THR A 277 -9.80 -2.78 -14.88
N HIS A 278 -10.85 -3.47 -14.47
CA HIS A 278 -12.14 -2.87 -14.20
C HIS A 278 -12.57 -3.31 -12.81
N ARG A 279 -12.76 -2.36 -11.90
CA ARG A 279 -13.17 -2.63 -10.52
C ARG A 279 -14.56 -2.11 -10.26
N ASP A 280 -15.33 -2.88 -9.49
CA ASP A 280 -16.65 -2.48 -9.02
C ASP A 280 -16.55 -1.46 -7.87
N VAL A 281 -17.67 -0.91 -7.42
CA VAL A 281 -17.75 0.13 -6.37
C VAL A 281 -17.09 -0.26 -5.06
N ASP A 282 -16.96 -1.56 -4.79
CA ASP A 282 -16.33 -2.14 -3.61
C ASP A 282 -14.96 -2.78 -3.92
N GLY A 283 -14.34 -2.39 -5.03
CA GLY A 283 -12.97 -2.72 -5.38
C GLY A 283 -12.79 -4.13 -5.95
N VAL A 284 -13.83 -4.95 -5.97
CA VAL A 284 -13.80 -6.30 -6.53
C VAL A 284 -13.50 -6.24 -8.04
N PRO A 285 -12.51 -6.99 -8.54
CA PRO A 285 -12.23 -7.08 -9.97
C PRO A 285 -13.43 -7.62 -10.76
N ARG A 286 -13.83 -6.88 -11.79
CA ARG A 286 -14.85 -7.27 -12.75
C ARG A 286 -14.17 -8.00 -13.92
N PRO A 287 -14.72 -9.13 -14.38
CA PRO A 287 -14.25 -9.75 -15.62
C PRO A 287 -14.39 -8.77 -16.78
N LEU A 288 -13.32 -8.57 -17.57
CA LEU A 288 -13.36 -7.61 -18.66
C LEU A 288 -14.28 -8.10 -19.78
N GLN A 289 -14.98 -7.14 -20.39
CA GLN A 289 -15.77 -7.36 -21.59
C GLN A 289 -15.12 -6.70 -22.81
N ALA A 290 -15.48 -7.15 -24.02
CA ALA A 290 -15.04 -6.52 -25.27
C ALA A 290 -15.32 -5.00 -25.31
N ARG A 291 -16.43 -4.56 -24.68
CA ARG A 291 -16.76 -3.14 -24.52
C ARG A 291 -15.72 -2.38 -23.70
N ASP A 292 -15.22 -2.95 -22.61
CA ASP A 292 -14.24 -2.30 -21.73
C ASP A 292 -12.93 -2.05 -22.49
N VAL A 293 -12.47 -3.08 -23.21
CA VAL A 293 -11.29 -2.99 -24.08
C VAL A 293 -11.49 -1.94 -25.17
N ALA A 294 -12.66 -1.90 -25.81
CA ALA A 294 -12.97 -0.88 -26.82
C ALA A 294 -12.94 0.55 -26.27
N ILE A 295 -13.45 0.79 -25.05
CA ILE A 295 -13.41 2.10 -24.39
C ILE A 295 -11.97 2.53 -24.14
N VAL A 296 -11.16 1.63 -23.56
CA VAL A 296 -9.76 1.92 -23.25
C VAL A 296 -8.94 2.17 -24.52
N THR A 297 -9.13 1.35 -25.55
CA THR A 297 -8.45 1.52 -26.86
C THR A 297 -8.81 2.87 -27.49
N ALA A 298 -10.11 3.23 -27.50
CA ALA A 298 -10.58 4.50 -28.03
C ALA A 298 -9.99 5.69 -27.25
N CYS A 299 -9.99 5.59 -25.91
CA CYS A 299 -9.39 6.60 -25.03
C CYS A 299 -7.89 6.77 -25.30
N ALA A 300 -7.13 5.68 -25.34
CA ALA A 300 -5.68 5.71 -25.55
C ALA A 300 -5.30 6.34 -26.91
N ARG A 301 -6.02 5.99 -27.97
CA ARG A 301 -5.80 6.59 -29.31
C ARG A 301 -6.17 8.06 -29.36
N ALA A 302 -7.30 8.44 -28.76
CA ALA A 302 -7.74 9.83 -28.71
C ALA A 302 -6.74 10.68 -27.89
N LEU A 303 -6.31 10.21 -26.72
CA LEU A 303 -5.28 10.88 -25.92
C LEU A 303 -3.97 11.03 -26.70
N THR A 304 -3.54 9.97 -27.41
CA THR A 304 -2.33 10.02 -28.23
C THR A 304 -2.41 11.14 -29.27
N ARG A 305 -3.53 11.25 -30.00
CA ARG A 305 -3.72 12.33 -30.99
C ARG A 305 -3.80 13.71 -30.34
N PHE A 306 -4.61 13.84 -29.29
CA PHE A 306 -4.83 15.08 -28.57
C PHE A 306 -3.53 15.70 -28.06
N PHE A 307 -2.67 14.89 -27.42
CA PHE A 307 -1.40 15.35 -26.88
C PHE A 307 -0.32 15.59 -27.94
N VAL A 308 -0.48 15.05 -29.16
CA VAL A 308 0.38 15.37 -30.31
C VAL A 308 -0.06 16.71 -30.92
N GLU A 309 -1.35 16.88 -31.19
CA GLU A 309 -1.93 18.06 -31.84
C GLU A 309 -1.80 19.33 -30.99
N HIS A 310 -1.99 19.23 -29.67
CA HIS A 310 -1.93 20.37 -28.75
C HIS A 310 -0.61 20.45 -27.97
N SER A 311 0.44 19.80 -28.46
CA SER A 311 1.70 19.68 -27.74
C SER A 311 2.37 21.03 -27.40
N GLU A 312 2.16 22.08 -28.18
CA GLU A 312 2.71 23.42 -27.91
C GLU A 312 1.86 24.20 -26.89
N GLN A 313 0.53 24.10 -26.98
CA GLN A 313 -0.41 24.75 -26.05
C GLN A 313 -0.35 24.13 -24.65
N LEU A 314 -0.20 22.80 -24.57
CA LEU A 314 0.02 22.09 -23.30
C LEU A 314 1.37 22.46 -22.67
N ARG A 315 2.38 22.81 -23.47
CA ARG A 315 3.69 23.29 -22.99
C ARG A 315 3.70 24.74 -22.52
N SER A 316 2.83 25.60 -23.08
CA SER A 316 2.82 27.03 -22.75
C SER A 316 2.08 27.37 -21.46
N GLY A 317 1.24 26.45 -20.95
CA GLY A 317 0.41 26.67 -19.75
C GLY A 317 -0.66 27.75 -19.95
N GLU A 318 -0.89 28.21 -21.18
CA GLU A 318 -2.00 29.10 -21.49
C GLU A 318 -3.31 28.30 -21.34
N ILE A 319 -4.23 28.78 -20.50
CA ILE A 319 -5.53 28.16 -20.21
C ILE A 319 -6.42 28.23 -21.47
N ALA A 320 -6.10 27.42 -22.47
CA ALA A 320 -6.94 27.19 -23.62
C ALA A 320 -7.89 26.04 -23.28
N THR A 321 -9.19 26.30 -23.39
CA THR A 321 -10.21 25.27 -23.50
C THR A 321 -9.94 24.48 -24.78
N LEU A 322 -9.41 23.27 -24.65
CA LEU A 322 -9.13 22.37 -25.77
C LEU A 322 -10.25 21.34 -25.86
N CYS A 323 -10.92 21.24 -27.00
CA CYS A 323 -11.97 20.26 -27.25
C CYS A 323 -11.86 19.73 -28.66
N GLU A 324 -11.50 18.45 -28.81
CA GLU A 324 -11.35 17.81 -30.11
C GLU A 324 -12.24 16.60 -30.26
N SER A 325 -12.64 16.34 -31.51
CA SER A 325 -13.44 15.17 -31.88
C SER A 325 -12.72 14.35 -32.94
N TYR A 326 -12.46 13.09 -32.62
CA TYR A 326 -11.78 12.14 -33.47
C TYR A 326 -12.75 11.09 -34.00
N ALA A 327 -12.65 10.79 -35.30
CA ALA A 327 -13.22 9.58 -35.87
C ALA A 327 -12.15 8.47 -35.78
N LEU A 328 -12.38 7.47 -34.93
CA LEU A 328 -11.48 6.34 -34.68
C LEU A 328 -12.24 5.04 -34.97
N ASP A 329 -11.94 4.38 -36.08
CA ASP A 329 -12.56 3.12 -36.51
C ASP A 329 -14.10 3.11 -36.48
N GLY A 330 -14.69 4.22 -36.95
CA GLY A 330 -16.14 4.40 -36.98
C GLY A 330 -16.76 4.85 -35.65
N LEU A 331 -15.98 4.98 -34.58
CA LEU A 331 -16.39 5.60 -33.33
C LEU A 331 -16.09 7.10 -33.36
N ALA A 332 -17.08 7.91 -32.96
CA ALA A 332 -16.87 9.31 -32.64
C ALA A 332 -16.40 9.42 -31.18
N VAL A 333 -15.19 9.93 -30.98
CA VAL A 333 -14.56 10.11 -29.67
C VAL A 333 -14.26 11.57 -29.46
N ARG A 334 -14.82 12.18 -28.42
CA ARG A 334 -14.55 13.58 -28.06
C ARG A 334 -13.74 13.65 -26.77
N LEU A 335 -12.68 14.46 -26.79
CA LEU A 335 -11.86 14.79 -25.63
C LEU A 335 -11.90 16.29 -25.36
N CYS A 336 -12.04 16.68 -24.10
CA CYS A 336 -12.01 18.08 -23.68
C CYS A 336 -11.15 18.27 -22.43
N MET A 337 -10.31 19.30 -22.42
CA MET A 337 -9.42 19.69 -21.32
C MET A 337 -9.46 21.22 -21.14
N PRO A 338 -9.68 21.74 -19.92
CA PRO A 338 -10.04 21.00 -18.69
C PRO A 338 -11.44 20.37 -18.81
N TYR A 339 -11.79 19.41 -17.94
CA TYR A 339 -13.06 18.66 -18.00
C TYR A 339 -14.31 19.53 -18.24
N GLN A 340 -14.39 20.72 -17.63
CA GLN A 340 -15.53 21.64 -17.74
C GLN A 340 -15.73 22.18 -19.17
N ALA A 341 -14.69 22.16 -20.01
CA ALA A 341 -14.73 22.60 -21.40
C ALA A 341 -15.79 21.88 -22.24
N GLY A 342 -16.03 20.60 -21.97
CA GLY A 342 -17.00 19.80 -22.73
C GLY A 342 -18.45 19.95 -22.27
N ALA A 343 -18.69 20.57 -21.10
CA ALA A 343 -20.04 20.82 -20.58
C ALA A 343 -20.68 22.08 -21.19
N ALA A 344 -19.86 23.02 -21.67
CA ALA A 344 -20.32 24.26 -22.31
C ALA A 344 -20.51 24.03 -23.82
N GLY A 345 -21.76 24.05 -24.30
CA GLY A 345 -22.01 24.29 -25.73
C GLY A 345 -21.32 25.61 -26.14
N SER A 346 -20.41 25.57 -27.11
CA SER A 346 -19.61 26.75 -27.52
C SER A 346 -20.44 27.78 -28.32
N PRO A 347 -19.92 29.00 -28.59
CA PRO A 347 -19.70 30.19 -27.73
C PRO A 347 -20.55 31.41 -28.27
N PRO A 348 -20.37 32.72 -27.90
CA PRO A 348 -19.35 33.39 -27.06
C PRO A 348 -19.86 34.43 -26.01
N LEU A 349 -18.99 34.85 -25.07
CA LEU A 349 -18.55 36.25 -24.85
C LEU A 349 -17.74 36.46 -23.53
N VAL A 350 -16.67 37.24 -23.71
CA VAL A 350 -15.86 38.06 -22.78
C VAL A 350 -16.50 38.40 -21.43
N VAL A 351 -15.75 38.28 -20.32
CA VAL A 351 -15.67 39.29 -19.24
C VAL A 351 -14.25 39.31 -18.64
N GLU A 352 -13.88 40.52 -18.21
CA GLU A 352 -12.57 41.11 -17.98
C GLU A 352 -11.78 40.64 -16.74
N GLN A 353 -10.49 40.95 -16.84
CA GLN A 353 -9.49 41.20 -15.83
C GLN A 353 -9.99 41.53 -14.41
N HIS A 354 -9.42 40.85 -13.43
CA HIS A 354 -8.98 41.51 -12.21
C HIS A 354 -7.53 41.13 -11.88
N ALA A 355 -6.66 42.11 -12.12
CA ALA A 355 -5.35 42.17 -11.49
C ALA A 355 -5.54 42.44 -9.99
N SER A 356 -4.93 41.62 -9.14
CA SER A 356 -4.46 42.08 -7.84
C SER A 356 -3.02 41.63 -7.69
N GLY A 357 -2.13 42.62 -7.64
CA GLY A 357 -0.71 42.42 -7.46
C GLY A 357 -0.45 41.79 -6.11
N HIS A 358 0.32 40.70 -6.12
CA HIS A 358 1.21 40.34 -5.03
C HIS A 358 2.59 40.10 -5.62
N ASP A 359 3.58 40.64 -4.91
CA ASP A 359 4.96 40.84 -5.28
C ASP A 359 5.62 39.61 -5.93
N ALA A 360 5.94 39.72 -7.23
CA ALA A 360 6.55 38.66 -8.05
C ALA A 360 8.08 38.68 -7.95
N ARG A 361 8.61 38.72 -6.72
CA ARG A 361 10.04 38.63 -6.46
C ARG A 361 10.25 37.66 -5.28
N ASP A 362 10.96 36.58 -5.56
CA ASP A 362 11.32 35.45 -4.68
C ASP A 362 10.29 34.32 -4.49
N ARG A 363 10.30 33.30 -5.37
CA ARG A 363 9.92 31.93 -5.02
C ARG A 363 10.77 30.84 -5.72
N PRO A 364 11.24 29.80 -4.99
CA PRO A 364 11.91 28.61 -5.54
C PRO A 364 11.08 27.80 -6.56
N ALA A 365 9.75 27.87 -6.53
CA ALA A 365 8.91 27.19 -7.52
C ALA A 365 9.22 27.63 -8.97
N ALA A 366 9.53 28.92 -9.17
CA ALA A 366 9.85 29.46 -10.48
C ALA A 366 11.18 28.94 -11.06
N ILE A 367 12.14 28.52 -10.22
CA ILE A 367 13.42 28.00 -10.71
C ILE A 367 13.34 26.52 -11.07
N HIS A 368 12.49 25.72 -10.40
CA HIS A 368 12.22 24.34 -10.80
C HIS A 368 11.53 24.26 -12.18
N ASP A 369 10.63 25.19 -12.48
CA ASP A 369 10.00 25.27 -13.81
C ASP A 369 11.00 25.69 -14.89
N VAL A 370 11.91 26.62 -14.57
CA VAL A 370 13.02 26.99 -15.46
C VAL A 370 13.95 25.80 -15.68
N ASP A 371 14.28 25.03 -14.65
CA ASP A 371 15.16 23.87 -14.74
C ASP A 371 14.55 22.75 -15.60
N ARG A 372 13.25 22.45 -15.40
CA ARG A 372 12.51 21.46 -16.20
C ARG A 372 12.51 21.85 -17.69
N ARG A 373 12.10 23.07 -18.01
CA ARG A 373 12.05 23.59 -19.39
C ARG A 373 13.43 23.60 -20.05
N LEU A 374 14.48 23.99 -19.33
CA LEU A 374 15.85 23.97 -19.87
C LEU A 374 16.36 22.55 -20.06
N SER A 375 16.04 21.62 -19.15
CA SER A 375 16.40 20.21 -19.28
C SER A 375 15.77 19.60 -20.53
N ASP A 376 14.47 19.80 -20.74
CA ASP A 376 13.76 19.34 -21.94
C ASP A 376 14.39 19.90 -23.23
N ALA A 377 14.69 21.20 -23.25
CA ALA A 377 15.31 21.85 -24.39
C ALA A 377 16.74 21.34 -24.66
N MET A 378 17.52 21.06 -23.61
CA MET A 378 18.85 20.48 -23.73
C MET A 378 18.80 19.01 -24.20
N MET A 379 17.84 18.22 -23.74
CA MET A 379 17.63 16.84 -24.21
C MET A 379 17.24 16.82 -25.69
N ALA A 380 16.28 17.65 -26.11
CA ALA A 380 15.91 17.78 -27.51
C ALA A 380 17.10 18.21 -28.39
N PHE A 381 17.89 19.18 -27.91
CA PHE A 381 19.13 19.60 -28.57
C PHE A 381 20.15 18.46 -28.66
N ALA A 382 20.32 17.66 -27.60
CA ALA A 382 21.27 16.56 -27.56
C ALA A 382 20.87 15.43 -28.51
N LEU A 383 19.59 15.05 -28.53
CA LEU A 383 19.04 14.05 -29.45
C LEU A 383 19.22 14.50 -30.90
N GLN A 384 18.91 15.76 -31.21
CA GLN A 384 19.05 16.31 -32.56
C GLN A 384 20.51 16.41 -33.02
N SER A 385 21.43 16.76 -32.12
CA SER A 385 22.81 17.11 -32.47
C SER A 385 23.78 15.93 -32.34
N PHE A 386 23.54 15.00 -31.42
CA PHE A 386 24.48 13.94 -31.04
C PHE A 386 23.87 12.54 -31.04
N GLY A 387 22.54 12.41 -30.97
CA GLY A 387 21.81 11.15 -31.09
C GLY A 387 22.41 10.02 -30.24
N GLU A 388 22.78 8.91 -30.88
CA GLU A 388 23.35 7.72 -30.24
C GLU A 388 24.60 7.99 -29.39
N VAL A 389 25.40 9.02 -29.73
CA VAL A 389 26.64 9.33 -28.98
C VAL A 389 26.30 9.83 -27.58
N TRP A 390 25.23 10.63 -27.44
CA TRP A 390 24.75 11.07 -26.14
C TRP A 390 24.04 9.95 -25.37
N MET A 391 23.30 9.08 -26.07
CA MET A 391 22.58 7.94 -25.45
C MET A 391 23.49 6.93 -24.73
N ARG A 392 24.81 6.94 -24.97
CA ARG A 392 25.78 6.14 -24.19
C ARG A 392 25.82 6.49 -22.71
N CYS A 393 25.27 7.64 -22.29
CA CYS A 393 25.13 7.95 -20.88
C CYS A 393 24.18 7.00 -20.14
N CYS A 394 23.27 6.31 -20.86
CA CYS A 394 22.40 5.29 -20.28
C CYS A 394 23.20 4.10 -19.72
N ASP A 395 24.35 3.78 -20.31
CA ASP A 395 25.22 2.67 -19.87
C ASP A 395 25.87 2.92 -18.50
N ASP A 396 25.85 4.17 -18.01
CA ASP A 396 26.39 4.52 -16.69
C ASP A 396 25.43 4.17 -15.55
N PHE A 397 24.19 3.76 -15.86
CA PHE A 397 23.14 3.42 -14.91
C PHE A 397 22.59 2.01 -15.17
N TYR A 398 22.32 1.25 -14.12
CA TYR A 398 21.67 -0.05 -14.21
C TYR A 398 20.22 0.08 -14.71
N ASP A 399 19.50 1.09 -14.20
CA ASP A 399 18.14 1.44 -14.61
C ASP A 399 17.98 2.98 -14.64
N HIS A 400 18.32 3.57 -15.78
CA HIS A 400 18.27 5.02 -15.97
C HIS A 400 16.84 5.61 -15.94
N GLU A 401 15.81 4.79 -16.16
CA GLU A 401 14.40 5.23 -16.06
C GLU A 401 13.99 5.37 -14.59
N ARG A 402 14.32 4.39 -13.74
CA ARG A 402 14.10 4.50 -12.29
C ARG A 402 14.96 5.58 -11.65
N ALA A 403 16.18 5.76 -12.13
CA ALA A 403 17.09 6.79 -11.65
C ALA A 403 16.95 8.13 -12.41
N ALA A 404 15.83 8.37 -13.12
CA ALA A 404 15.63 9.54 -13.99
C ALA A 404 16.00 10.87 -13.31
N ASP A 405 15.61 11.04 -12.04
CA ASP A 405 15.91 12.24 -11.26
C ASP A 405 17.41 12.54 -11.18
N LEU A 406 18.28 11.52 -11.09
CA LEU A 406 19.73 11.70 -11.16
C LEU A 406 20.26 11.65 -12.59
N PHE A 407 19.75 10.72 -13.40
CA PHE A 407 20.20 10.44 -14.76
C PHE A 407 20.06 11.65 -15.67
N VAL A 408 18.90 12.32 -15.68
CA VAL A 408 18.68 13.47 -16.56
C VAL A 408 19.65 14.61 -16.25
N PRO A 409 19.77 15.11 -15.00
CA PRO A 409 20.76 16.15 -14.70
C PRO A 409 22.21 15.69 -14.89
N TRP A 410 22.53 14.40 -14.66
CA TRP A 410 23.86 13.85 -14.95
C TRP A 410 24.20 13.89 -16.44
N SER A 411 23.31 13.37 -17.29
CA SER A 411 23.51 13.25 -18.73
C SER A 411 23.64 14.63 -19.42
N LEU A 412 23.04 15.67 -18.84
CA LEU A 412 23.07 17.01 -19.39
C LEU A 412 24.26 17.83 -18.90
N HIS A 413 24.62 17.74 -17.61
CA HIS A 413 25.58 18.65 -17.01
C HIS A 413 26.99 18.06 -16.83
N HIS A 414 27.13 16.73 -16.74
CA HIS A 414 28.42 16.07 -16.44
C HIS A 414 28.90 15.16 -17.56
N PHE A 415 28.01 14.38 -18.18
CA PHE A 415 28.39 13.52 -19.30
C PHE A 415 28.90 14.37 -20.47
N THR A 416 30.08 14.04 -21.00
CA THR A 416 30.69 14.82 -22.09
C THR A 416 30.60 14.10 -23.43
N VAL A 417 30.22 14.86 -24.46
CA VAL A 417 30.31 14.45 -25.85
C VAL A 417 31.44 15.25 -26.49
N GLU A 418 32.46 14.55 -26.97
CA GLU A 418 33.70 15.14 -27.51
C GLU A 418 34.35 16.17 -26.55
N GLY A 419 34.34 15.87 -25.24
CA GLY A 419 35.03 16.66 -24.22
C GLY A 419 34.28 17.88 -23.67
N GLN A 420 33.01 18.09 -24.04
CA GLN A 420 32.14 19.11 -23.45
C GLN A 420 30.77 18.53 -23.08
N SER A 421 30.14 19.02 -22.01
CA SER A 421 28.78 18.62 -21.62
C SER A 421 27.72 19.21 -22.54
N ILE A 422 26.54 18.58 -22.60
CA ILE A 422 25.39 19.08 -23.37
C ILE A 422 25.01 20.48 -22.91
N ALA A 423 24.97 20.71 -21.60
CA ALA A 423 24.62 22.01 -21.04
C ALA A 423 25.58 23.12 -21.47
N GLN A 424 26.88 22.83 -21.56
CA GLN A 424 27.86 23.80 -22.06
C GLN A 424 27.62 24.09 -23.55
N ARG A 425 27.44 23.06 -24.37
CA ARG A 425 27.20 23.21 -25.82
C ARG A 425 25.89 23.96 -26.12
N TYR A 426 24.84 23.65 -25.36
CA TYR A 426 23.56 24.33 -25.46
C TYR A 426 23.67 25.81 -25.07
N LEU A 427 24.37 26.11 -23.98
CA LEU A 427 24.64 27.48 -23.55
C LEU A 427 25.41 28.28 -24.62
N GLU A 428 26.41 27.67 -25.26
CA GLU A 428 27.19 28.27 -26.35
C GLU A 428 26.31 28.51 -27.60
N ALA A 429 25.51 27.52 -28.00
CA ALA A 429 24.66 27.58 -29.19
C ALA A 429 23.48 28.54 -29.06
N GLN A 430 22.82 28.58 -27.90
CA GLN A 430 21.60 29.38 -27.67
C GLN A 430 21.87 30.65 -26.86
N ARG A 431 23.13 31.06 -26.68
CA ARG A 431 23.52 32.18 -25.80
C ARG A 431 22.71 33.47 -26.01
N ARG A 432 22.37 33.78 -27.27
CA ARG A 432 21.59 34.98 -27.64
C ARG A 432 20.09 34.85 -27.37
N LYS A 433 19.56 33.62 -27.35
CA LYS A 433 18.13 33.33 -27.10
C LYS A 433 17.83 33.13 -25.63
N LEU A 434 18.80 32.64 -24.85
CA LEU A 434 18.67 32.49 -23.41
C LEU A 434 18.63 33.86 -22.72
N SER A 435 17.70 34.03 -21.80
CA SER A 435 17.62 35.15 -20.85
C SER A 435 18.83 35.17 -19.91
N SER A 436 19.03 36.29 -19.20
CA SER A 436 20.09 36.40 -18.19
C SER A 436 19.92 35.41 -17.04
N THR A 437 18.66 35.14 -16.65
CA THR A 437 18.30 34.17 -15.60
C THR A 437 18.67 32.75 -16.02
N GLU A 438 18.28 32.32 -17.22
CA GLU A 438 18.59 30.96 -17.72
C GLU A 438 20.09 30.74 -17.86
N ARG A 439 20.83 31.74 -18.35
CA ARG A 439 22.29 31.64 -18.46
C ARG A 439 22.95 31.44 -17.09
N LYS A 440 22.58 32.27 -16.10
CA LYS A 440 23.11 32.16 -14.74
C LYS A 440 22.72 30.83 -14.07
N TRP A 441 21.53 30.32 -14.35
CA TRP A 441 21.09 29.02 -13.86
C TRP A 441 21.93 27.87 -14.44
N LEU A 442 22.14 27.86 -15.76
CA LEU A 442 23.00 26.86 -16.41
C LEU A 442 24.45 26.94 -15.94
N GLU A 443 24.98 28.15 -15.73
CA GLU A 443 26.31 28.37 -15.14
C GLU A 443 26.39 27.83 -13.70
N ALA A 444 25.34 28.03 -12.89
CA ALA A 444 25.26 27.47 -11.54
C ALA A 444 25.22 25.94 -11.55
N GLN A 445 24.38 25.34 -12.41
CA GLN A 445 24.30 23.89 -12.61
C GLN A 445 25.66 23.28 -13.03
N GLN A 446 26.42 23.96 -13.92
CA GLN A 446 27.78 23.54 -14.32
C GLN A 446 28.81 23.64 -13.19
N SER A 447 28.59 24.52 -12.22
CA SER A 447 29.47 24.66 -11.05
C SER A 447 29.18 23.62 -9.96
N ALA A 448 28.03 22.95 -10.00
CA ALA A 448 27.68 21.88 -9.09
C ALA A 448 28.43 20.58 -9.42
N TRP A 449 28.58 19.72 -8.41
CA TRP A 449 29.24 18.42 -8.53
C TRP A 449 28.34 17.32 -7.99
N LEU A 450 28.58 16.08 -8.42
CA LEU A 450 27.93 14.89 -7.89
C LEU A 450 28.66 14.44 -6.61
N SER A 451 27.93 14.22 -5.52
CA SER A 451 28.52 13.70 -4.27
C SER A 451 27.54 12.86 -3.46
N VAL A 452 28.07 12.25 -2.39
CA VAL A 452 27.29 11.56 -1.37
C VAL A 452 27.07 12.51 -0.19
N TRP A 453 25.82 12.81 0.12
CA TRP A 453 25.41 13.75 1.16
C TRP A 453 24.76 13.00 2.32
N GLU A 454 25.23 13.24 3.55
CA GLU A 454 24.55 12.80 4.77
C GLU A 454 23.51 13.83 5.20
N VAL A 455 22.31 13.37 5.53
CA VAL A 455 21.29 14.18 6.19
C VAL A 455 21.66 14.39 7.66
N ILE A 456 22.04 15.61 8.02
CA ILE A 456 22.35 15.99 9.40
C ILE A 456 21.08 16.29 10.18
N ASP A 457 20.15 17.00 9.54
CA ASP A 457 18.89 17.44 10.16
C ASP A 457 17.79 17.62 9.12
N VAL A 458 16.54 17.52 9.57
CA VAL A 458 15.35 17.55 8.71
C VAL A 458 14.30 18.47 9.32
N GLU A 459 13.85 19.46 8.55
CA GLU A 459 12.60 20.17 8.81
C GLU A 459 11.54 19.68 7.80
N PRO A 460 10.61 18.79 8.21
CA PRO A 460 9.70 18.14 7.27
C PRO A 460 8.88 19.13 6.45
N GLY A 461 8.89 18.96 5.13
CA GLY A 461 8.20 19.82 4.17
C GLY A 461 8.84 21.20 3.95
N ARG A 462 10.05 21.44 4.46
CA ARG A 462 10.72 22.76 4.39
C ARG A 462 12.17 22.69 3.94
N SER A 463 13.01 21.95 4.67
CA SER A 463 14.46 21.99 4.43
C SER A 463 15.19 20.75 4.92
N LEU A 464 16.39 20.54 4.35
CA LEU A 464 17.34 19.52 4.77
C LEU A 464 18.70 20.18 5.05
N ALA A 465 19.30 19.87 6.20
CA ALA A 465 20.71 20.16 6.44
C ALA A 465 21.54 18.96 5.99
N LEU A 466 22.41 19.19 5.00
CA LEU A 466 23.19 18.15 4.33
C LEU A 466 24.69 18.39 4.54
N ARG A 467 25.44 17.30 4.71
CA ARG A 467 26.91 17.31 4.69
C ARG A 467 27.46 16.40 3.62
N ASP A 468 28.26 16.96 2.73
CA ASP A 468 28.99 16.24 1.71
C ASP A 468 30.08 15.37 2.36
N LEU A 469 29.94 14.04 2.24
CA LEU A 469 30.88 13.09 2.86
C LEU A 469 32.20 12.96 2.06
N LEU A 470 32.29 13.52 0.86
CA LEU A 470 33.52 13.58 0.07
C LEU A 470 34.23 14.93 0.22
N THR A 471 33.52 16.06 0.15
CA THR A 471 34.11 17.41 0.24
C THR A 471 34.13 17.99 1.66
N GLU A 472 33.38 17.39 2.59
CA GLU A 472 33.16 17.86 3.97
C GLU A 472 32.42 19.22 4.04
N GLN A 473 31.84 19.69 2.95
CA GLN A 473 31.01 20.91 2.92
C GLN A 473 29.61 20.66 3.45
N GLU A 474 29.01 21.67 4.07
CA GLU A 474 27.62 21.63 4.53
C GLU A 474 26.75 22.60 3.73
N ARG A 475 25.49 22.23 3.53
CA ARG A 475 24.46 23.02 2.83
C ARG A 475 23.11 22.82 3.50
N THR A 476 22.33 23.90 3.57
CA THR A 476 20.90 23.81 3.92
C THR A 476 20.11 23.99 2.64
N VAL A 477 19.51 22.90 2.16
CA VAL A 477 18.71 22.92 0.93
C VAL A 477 17.24 23.14 1.26
N ARG A 478 16.58 24.01 0.48
CA ARG A 478 15.13 24.19 0.55
C ARG A 478 14.48 23.12 -0.32
N GLU A 479 13.79 22.19 0.31
CA GLU A 479 13.25 21.01 -0.35
C GLU A 479 11.99 20.55 0.41
N VAL A 480 10.90 20.26 -0.31
CA VAL A 480 9.60 19.91 0.27
C VAL A 480 9.31 18.40 0.25
N ALA A 481 9.68 17.68 -0.81
CA ALA A 481 9.31 16.27 -0.99
C ALA A 481 10.29 15.33 -0.28
N ALA A 482 11.58 15.43 -0.60
CA ALA A 482 12.66 14.70 0.06
C ALA A 482 12.73 14.98 1.58
N SER A 483 12.40 16.19 2.06
CA SER A 483 12.34 16.48 3.50
C SER A 483 11.21 15.76 4.25
N ARG A 484 10.20 15.22 3.54
CA ARG A 484 9.14 14.41 4.15
C ARG A 484 9.53 12.93 4.27
N SER A 485 10.35 12.42 3.35
CA SER A 485 10.73 11.00 3.30
C SER A 485 12.08 10.72 3.96
N LEU A 486 13.09 11.56 3.74
CA LEU A 486 14.43 11.35 4.30
C LEU A 486 14.45 11.53 5.82
N ARG A 487 15.38 10.82 6.46
CA ARG A 487 15.61 10.84 7.91
C ARG A 487 17.06 11.18 8.21
N LYS A 488 17.30 11.60 9.46
CA LYS A 488 18.66 11.87 9.95
C LYS A 488 19.55 10.64 9.74
N ARG A 489 20.79 10.90 9.32
CA ARG A 489 21.83 9.90 8.93
C ARG A 489 21.60 9.15 7.63
N ASP A 490 20.52 9.42 6.89
CA ASP A 490 20.41 8.91 5.53
C ASP A 490 21.53 9.51 4.67
N ALA A 491 22.17 8.67 3.86
CA ALA A 491 23.06 9.11 2.81
C ALA A 491 22.29 9.13 1.49
N ILE A 492 22.44 10.21 0.72
CA ILE A 492 21.87 10.36 -0.62
C ILE A 492 22.98 10.62 -1.63
N LEU A 493 22.87 10.04 -2.82
CA LEU A 493 23.70 10.41 -3.97
C LEU A 493 22.98 11.51 -4.74
N GLY A 494 23.63 12.65 -4.95
CA GLY A 494 23.01 13.73 -5.70
C GLY A 494 23.86 14.99 -5.84
N ARG A 495 23.28 16.01 -6.47
CA ARG A 495 23.92 17.31 -6.71
C ARG A 495 23.19 18.41 -5.93
N VAL A 496 23.98 19.30 -5.35
CA VAL A 496 23.48 20.52 -4.71
C VAL A 496 23.96 21.72 -5.52
N VAL A 497 23.02 22.58 -5.93
CA VAL A 497 23.25 23.76 -6.76
C VAL A 497 23.03 25.02 -5.92
N ASP A 498 24.07 25.83 -5.78
CA ASP A 498 24.00 27.14 -5.14
C ASP A 498 23.52 28.19 -6.16
N TYR A 499 22.35 28.79 -5.94
CA TYR A 499 21.76 29.78 -6.84
C TYR A 499 21.03 30.89 -6.07
N GLN A 500 21.39 32.14 -6.34
CA GLN A 500 20.77 33.35 -5.76
C GLN A 500 20.61 33.31 -4.22
N GLY A 501 21.59 32.75 -3.52
CA GLY A 501 21.59 32.67 -2.05
C GLY A 501 20.80 31.51 -1.47
N ALA A 502 20.29 30.59 -2.30
CA ALA A 502 19.69 29.33 -1.89
C ALA A 502 20.50 28.15 -2.41
N ALA A 503 20.50 27.04 -1.66
CA ALA A 503 20.99 25.75 -2.13
C ALA A 503 19.79 24.87 -2.51
N LEU A 504 19.88 24.22 -3.68
CA LEU A 504 18.81 23.42 -4.26
C LEU A 504 19.34 22.02 -4.59
N LEU A 505 18.52 21.00 -4.34
CA LEU A 505 18.83 19.64 -4.75
C LEU A 505 18.44 19.48 -6.23
N CYS A 506 19.41 19.20 -7.10
CA CYS A 506 19.20 19.10 -8.55
C CYS A 506 19.78 17.79 -9.08
N GLY A 507 19.00 16.74 -8.87
CA GLY A 507 19.30 15.38 -9.27
C GLY A 507 19.78 14.54 -8.10
N ILE A 508 18.91 13.61 -7.70
CA ILE A 508 19.05 12.73 -6.56
C ILE A 508 18.78 11.30 -7.01
N HIS A 509 19.57 10.35 -6.52
CA HIS A 509 19.31 8.94 -6.73
C HIS A 509 18.07 8.51 -5.90
N PRO A 510 17.13 7.74 -6.45
CA PRO A 510 15.85 7.40 -5.78
C PRO A 510 16.03 6.60 -4.48
N ARG A 511 17.13 5.84 -4.37
CA ARG A 511 17.47 5.06 -3.17
C ARG A 511 18.46 5.82 -2.30
N SER A 512 18.14 5.95 -1.01
CA SER A 512 19.07 6.36 0.05
C SER A 512 19.78 5.13 0.65
N LEU A 513 20.93 5.36 1.27
CA LEU A 513 21.70 4.33 1.97
C LEU A 513 21.81 4.66 3.46
N ALA A 514 21.72 3.63 4.29
CA ALA A 514 22.08 3.73 5.70
C ALA A 514 23.60 4.01 5.87
N PRO A 515 24.05 4.46 7.05
CA PRO A 515 25.45 4.86 7.27
C PRO A 515 26.49 3.80 6.92
N ALA A 516 26.27 2.53 7.28
CA ALA A 516 27.23 1.46 7.01
C ALA A 516 27.47 1.20 5.50
N PRO A 517 26.44 0.93 4.67
CA PRO A 517 26.64 0.76 3.23
C PRO A 517 27.18 2.04 2.56
N ALA A 518 26.73 3.23 2.98
CA ALA A 518 27.26 4.49 2.47
C ALA A 518 28.76 4.66 2.77
N ALA A 519 29.22 4.28 3.97
CA ALA A 519 30.63 4.30 4.34
C ALA A 519 31.49 3.37 3.47
N GLU A 520 30.94 2.22 3.06
CA GLU A 520 31.62 1.30 2.14
C GLU A 520 31.75 1.90 0.73
N VAL A 521 30.68 2.52 0.20
CA VAL A 521 30.73 3.28 -1.05
C VAL A 521 31.81 4.36 -1.00
N LEU A 522 31.84 5.16 0.08
CA LEU A 522 32.83 6.21 0.29
C LEU A 522 34.25 5.67 0.37
N ARG A 523 34.46 4.50 1.00
CA ARG A 523 35.76 3.83 1.06
C ARG A 523 36.24 3.47 -0.35
N ARG A 524 35.37 2.91 -1.19
CA ARG A 524 35.67 2.57 -2.59
C ARG A 524 35.98 3.82 -3.42
N ILE A 525 35.23 4.91 -3.26
CA ILE A 525 35.46 6.19 -3.94
C ILE A 525 36.78 6.83 -3.52
N ARG A 526 37.02 6.98 -2.22
CA ARG A 526 38.26 7.56 -1.66
C ARG A 526 39.49 6.75 -2.05
N GLY A 527 39.36 5.42 -2.11
CA GLY A 527 40.40 4.51 -2.61
C GLY A 527 40.74 4.77 -4.08
N HIS A 528 39.73 4.87 -4.95
CA HIS A 528 39.89 5.17 -6.37
C HIS A 528 40.56 6.53 -6.60
N LEU A 529 40.12 7.56 -5.86
CA LEU A 529 40.68 8.92 -5.94
C LEU A 529 42.04 9.06 -5.24
N ARG A 530 42.50 8.03 -4.53
CA ARG A 530 43.72 8.04 -3.69
C ARG A 530 43.73 9.19 -2.68
N ARG A 531 42.57 9.49 -2.08
CA ARG A 531 42.38 10.59 -1.12
C ARG A 531 41.97 10.07 0.25
N LYS A 532 42.64 10.56 1.30
CA LYS A 532 42.32 10.27 2.71
C LYS A 532 41.65 11.44 3.45
N ARG A 533 41.46 12.57 2.77
CA ARG A 533 40.88 13.83 3.27
C ARG A 533 39.83 14.32 2.27
N ALA A 534 39.17 15.44 2.59
CA ALA A 534 38.28 16.16 1.69
C ALA A 534 38.76 16.17 0.23
N VAL A 535 37.86 15.78 -0.67
CA VAL A 535 38.05 15.78 -2.12
C VAL A 535 37.72 17.19 -2.62
N PRO A 536 38.59 17.84 -3.42
CA PRO A 536 38.25 19.12 -4.04
C PRO A 536 37.03 18.99 -4.96
N ALA A 537 36.09 19.94 -4.91
CA ALA A 537 34.88 19.92 -5.71
C ALA A 537 35.17 19.83 -7.22
N GLU A 538 36.25 20.46 -7.70
CA GLU A 538 36.68 20.42 -9.10
C GLU A 538 36.97 18.99 -9.57
N ARG A 539 37.45 18.11 -8.67
CA ARG A 539 37.68 16.70 -8.99
C ARG A 539 36.39 15.90 -9.10
N LEU A 540 35.33 16.32 -8.40
CA LEU A 540 34.01 15.68 -8.44
C LEU A 540 33.15 16.17 -9.63
N ARG A 541 33.60 17.20 -10.35
CA ARG A 541 33.03 17.61 -11.64
C ARG A 541 33.59 16.82 -12.83
N ASP A 542 34.62 16.00 -12.61
CA ASP A 542 35.17 15.15 -13.66
C ASP A 542 34.21 14.00 -13.97
N GLU A 543 33.83 13.88 -15.25
CA GLU A 543 32.89 12.87 -15.73
C GLU A 543 33.28 11.44 -15.30
N LYS A 544 34.55 11.07 -15.43
CA LYS A 544 35.01 9.70 -15.11
C LYS A 544 34.87 9.40 -13.64
N VAL A 545 35.08 10.42 -12.79
CA VAL A 545 34.87 10.31 -11.35
C VAL A 545 33.39 10.13 -11.04
N GLY A 546 32.50 10.91 -11.65
CA GLY A 546 31.06 10.77 -11.39
C GLY A 546 30.49 9.44 -11.89
N ARG A 547 30.91 8.93 -13.07
CA ARG A 547 30.57 7.57 -13.54
C ARG A 547 30.97 6.51 -12.52
N TYR A 548 32.18 6.62 -11.96
CA TYR A 548 32.65 5.70 -10.92
C TYR A 548 31.81 5.79 -9.64
N ILE A 549 31.40 7.00 -9.23
CA ILE A 549 30.55 7.20 -8.04
C ILE A 549 29.18 6.54 -8.26
N ILE A 550 28.54 6.77 -9.42
CA ILE A 550 27.24 6.18 -9.77
C ILE A 550 27.33 4.66 -9.73
N ALA A 551 28.31 4.08 -10.44
CA ALA A 551 28.48 2.62 -10.48
C ALA A 551 28.69 2.00 -9.09
N ARG A 552 29.49 2.63 -8.21
CA ARG A 552 29.70 2.11 -6.85
C ARG A 552 28.46 2.23 -5.98
N TRP A 553 27.64 3.25 -6.20
CA TRP A 553 26.39 3.45 -5.51
C TRP A 553 25.37 2.39 -5.91
N GLU A 554 25.11 2.23 -7.21
CA GLU A 554 24.13 1.28 -7.74
C GLU A 554 24.50 -0.16 -7.40
N GLU A 555 25.77 -0.56 -7.51
CA GLU A 555 26.22 -1.89 -7.07
C GLU A 555 25.85 -2.16 -5.60
N THR A 556 25.96 -1.15 -4.73
CA THR A 556 25.64 -1.31 -3.31
C THR A 556 24.13 -1.39 -3.09
N VAL A 557 23.35 -0.62 -3.86
CA VAL A 557 21.88 -0.70 -3.84
C VAL A 557 21.42 -2.08 -4.27
N ASP A 558 21.94 -2.60 -5.39
CA ASP A 558 21.59 -3.91 -5.92
C ASP A 558 21.98 -5.04 -4.96
N GLU A 559 23.17 -4.97 -4.34
CA GLU A 559 23.60 -5.92 -3.31
C GLU A 559 22.61 -5.96 -2.12
N LEU A 560 22.12 -4.80 -1.68
CA LEU A 560 21.17 -4.70 -0.57
C LEU A 560 19.77 -5.20 -0.95
N ASP A 561 19.29 -4.83 -2.14
CA ASP A 561 17.97 -5.24 -2.62
C ASP A 561 17.95 -6.78 -2.84
N LEU A 562 19.04 -7.35 -3.36
CA LEU A 562 19.20 -8.80 -3.47
C LEU A 562 19.21 -9.48 -2.08
N GLN A 563 19.97 -8.95 -1.12
CA GLN A 563 19.99 -9.49 0.26
C GLN A 563 18.60 -9.47 0.90
N ARG A 564 17.85 -8.37 0.75
CA ARG A 564 16.47 -8.28 1.26
C ARG A 564 15.56 -9.32 0.63
N SER A 565 15.65 -9.51 -0.70
CA SER A 565 14.83 -10.50 -1.41
C SER A 565 15.11 -11.96 -1.01
N GLN A 566 16.29 -12.24 -0.45
CA GLN A 566 16.74 -13.59 -0.09
C GLN A 566 16.62 -13.93 1.39
N GLN A 567 16.29 -12.96 2.26
CA GLN A 567 16.15 -13.23 3.69
C GLN A 567 14.79 -13.88 3.99
N PRO A 568 14.76 -15.11 4.52
CA PRO A 568 13.50 -15.68 5.00
C PRO A 568 12.99 -14.86 6.19
N PRO A 569 11.66 -14.76 6.37
CA PRO A 569 11.10 -14.02 7.49
C PRO A 569 11.62 -14.57 8.83
N PRO A 570 11.84 -13.70 9.84
CA PRO A 570 12.34 -14.12 11.14
C PRO A 570 11.39 -15.13 11.79
N ARG A 571 11.95 -16.21 12.36
CA ARG A 571 11.16 -17.21 13.10
C ARG A 571 11.01 -16.77 14.55
N LEU A 572 9.78 -16.54 15.01
CA LEU A 572 9.51 -16.21 16.41
C LEU A 572 9.42 -17.48 17.28
N GLN A 573 10.03 -17.43 18.47
CA GLN A 573 9.96 -18.48 19.49
C GLN A 573 9.62 -17.88 20.86
N ASN A 574 8.89 -18.63 21.68
CA ASN A 574 8.59 -18.24 23.06
C ASN A 574 9.81 -18.45 23.99
N THR A 575 9.68 -18.08 25.26
CA THR A 575 10.76 -18.19 26.27
C THR A 575 11.21 -19.63 26.57
N ASP A 576 10.49 -20.64 26.06
CA ASP A 576 10.85 -22.06 26.17
C ASP A 576 11.51 -22.60 24.89
N GLY A 577 11.67 -21.77 23.86
CA GLY A 577 12.20 -22.16 22.56
C GLY A 577 11.19 -22.85 21.63
N HIS A 578 9.90 -22.88 22.00
CA HIS A 578 8.85 -23.38 21.12
C HIS A 578 8.40 -22.30 20.14
N GLU A 579 7.88 -22.71 18.99
CA GLU A 579 7.32 -21.80 17.99
C GLU A 579 6.18 -20.96 18.60
N MET A 580 6.17 -19.66 18.30
CA MET A 580 5.10 -18.77 18.74
C MET A 580 3.82 -19.08 17.95
N LEU A 581 2.84 -19.70 18.59
CA LEU A 581 1.54 -20.00 18.03
C LEU A 581 0.47 -19.76 19.08
N ILE A 582 -0.33 -18.70 18.93
CA ILE A 582 -1.45 -18.46 19.85
C ILE A 582 -2.39 -19.66 19.73
N THR A 583 -2.61 -20.34 20.85
CA THR A 583 -3.40 -21.57 20.92
C THR A 583 -4.45 -21.39 22.01
N VAL A 584 -5.71 -21.43 21.60
CA VAL A 584 -6.87 -21.23 22.48
C VAL A 584 -7.64 -22.53 22.61
N ASP A 585 -7.70 -23.09 23.81
CA ASP A 585 -8.54 -24.24 24.15
C ASP A 585 -9.87 -23.79 24.74
N HIS A 586 -10.97 -24.27 24.17
CA HIS A 586 -12.32 -24.02 24.65
C HIS A 586 -12.85 -25.22 25.42
N PHE A 587 -13.32 -24.97 26.64
CA PHE A 587 -13.93 -25.98 27.50
C PHE A 587 -15.38 -25.63 27.83
N ASP A 588 -16.27 -26.60 27.68
CA ASP A 588 -17.64 -26.52 28.18
C ASP A 588 -17.63 -26.80 29.70
N VAL A 589 -18.31 -25.94 30.46
CA VAL A 589 -18.45 -26.04 31.93
C VAL A 589 -19.94 -26.19 32.27
N GLU A 590 -20.31 -27.21 33.04
CA GLU A 590 -21.69 -27.30 33.53
C GLU A 590 -22.00 -26.12 34.47
N PRO A 591 -23.09 -25.36 34.26
CA PRO A 591 -23.40 -24.19 35.09
C PRO A 591 -23.48 -24.50 36.60
N ALA A 592 -23.96 -25.69 36.95
CA ALA A 592 -24.05 -26.16 38.33
C ALA A 592 -22.67 -26.46 38.97
N ARG A 593 -21.62 -26.64 38.16
CA ARG A 593 -20.26 -26.97 38.57
C ARG A 593 -19.25 -25.83 38.35
N ALA A 594 -19.67 -24.68 37.81
CA ALA A 594 -18.79 -23.56 37.53
C ALA A 594 -18.03 -23.04 38.78
N VAL A 595 -18.69 -23.03 39.95
CA VAL A 595 -18.06 -22.66 41.23
C VAL A 595 -16.97 -23.65 41.63
N GLN A 596 -17.19 -24.94 41.36
CA GLN A 596 -16.21 -26.00 41.64
C GLN A 596 -14.97 -25.88 40.74
N VAL A 597 -15.16 -25.57 39.45
CA VAL A 597 -14.05 -25.36 38.49
C VAL A 597 -13.22 -24.15 38.89
N LYS A 598 -13.85 -23.02 39.21
CA LYS A 598 -13.14 -21.82 39.70
C LYS A 598 -12.33 -22.12 40.98
N ALA A 599 -12.93 -22.83 41.94
CA ALA A 599 -12.23 -23.23 43.16
C ALA A 599 -11.09 -24.23 42.91
N ALA A 600 -11.15 -25.03 41.84
CA ALA A 600 -10.07 -25.93 41.45
C ALA A 600 -8.89 -25.16 40.83
N LEU A 601 -9.16 -24.15 39.99
CA LEU A 601 -8.13 -23.30 39.38
C LEU A 601 -7.30 -22.54 40.42
N VAL A 602 -7.93 -21.97 41.44
CA VAL A 602 -7.24 -21.23 42.52
C VAL A 602 -6.30 -22.14 43.34
N ARG A 603 -6.54 -23.46 43.36
CA ARG A 603 -5.69 -24.42 44.08
C ARG A 603 -4.47 -24.89 43.27
N LEU A 604 -4.38 -24.52 41.99
CA LEU A 604 -3.24 -24.87 41.15
C LEU A 604 -2.02 -24.02 41.52
N ASP A 605 -0.86 -24.66 41.55
CA ASP A 605 0.40 -23.96 41.77
C ASP A 605 0.72 -23.06 40.57
N GLY A 606 1.22 -21.85 40.83
CA GLY A 606 1.49 -20.84 39.80
C GLY A 606 0.25 -20.20 39.16
N VAL A 607 -0.94 -20.28 39.78
CA VAL A 607 -2.14 -19.57 39.31
C VAL A 607 -2.42 -18.34 40.15
N GLU A 608 -2.43 -17.18 39.50
CA GLU A 608 -2.85 -15.92 40.11
C GLU A 608 -4.35 -15.72 39.89
N SER A 609 -5.07 -15.41 40.97
CA SER A 609 -6.53 -15.20 40.96
C SER A 609 -6.90 -13.78 40.52
N PRO A 610 -8.07 -13.57 39.90
CA PRO A 610 -8.53 -12.25 39.49
C PRO A 610 -8.70 -11.31 40.69
N GLN A 611 -8.33 -10.03 40.53
CA GLN A 611 -8.52 -9.03 41.58
C GLN A 611 -10.00 -8.58 41.67
N PRO A 612 -10.50 -8.18 42.86
CA PRO A 612 -11.88 -7.71 43.01
C PRO A 612 -12.08 -6.40 42.22
N GLY A 613 -12.92 -6.42 41.19
CA GLY A 613 -13.27 -5.23 40.39
C GLY A 613 -12.99 -5.35 38.88
N ASP A 614 -12.27 -6.38 38.45
CA ASP A 614 -12.06 -6.66 37.02
C ASP A 614 -13.34 -7.22 36.37
N ALA A 615 -13.73 -6.65 35.22
CA ALA A 615 -14.95 -7.03 34.50
C ALA A 615 -14.86 -8.45 33.89
N ASP A 616 -13.64 -8.91 33.58
CA ASP A 616 -13.33 -10.26 33.12
C ASP A 616 -12.47 -10.97 34.18
N GLN A 617 -12.97 -12.10 34.70
CA GLN A 617 -12.31 -12.85 35.78
C GLN A 617 -11.24 -13.77 35.23
N ASP A 618 -10.03 -13.24 35.07
CA ASP A 618 -8.91 -13.95 34.49
C ASP A 618 -8.01 -14.66 35.52
N TYR A 619 -7.67 -15.90 35.20
CA TYR A 619 -6.73 -16.73 35.94
C TYR A 619 -5.43 -16.79 35.15
N LEU A 620 -4.34 -16.26 35.71
CA LEU A 620 -3.05 -16.21 35.03
C LEU A 620 -2.16 -17.37 35.49
N PHE A 621 -1.71 -18.18 34.55
CA PHE A 621 -0.77 -19.28 34.80
C PHE A 621 0.63 -18.75 34.61
N THR A 622 1.40 -18.63 35.69
CA THR A 622 2.75 -18.09 35.69
C THR A 622 3.77 -19.14 36.12
N ARG A 623 4.98 -19.02 35.57
CA ARG A 623 6.13 -19.84 35.97
C ARG A 623 7.32 -18.94 36.28
N ARG A 624 7.97 -19.18 37.41
CA ARG A 624 9.21 -18.48 37.78
C ARG A 624 10.41 -19.13 37.10
N GLY A 625 11.17 -18.33 36.37
CA GLY A 625 12.44 -18.71 35.74
C GLY A 625 13.61 -18.73 36.73
N ARG A 626 14.79 -19.12 36.23
CA ARG A 626 16.03 -19.19 37.03
C ARG A 626 16.53 -17.82 37.53
N ASP A 627 16.18 -16.75 36.83
CA ASP A 627 16.61 -15.36 37.13
C ASP A 627 15.51 -14.56 37.86
N GLU A 628 14.64 -15.23 38.60
CA GLU A 628 13.45 -14.67 39.27
C GLU A 628 12.40 -14.02 38.35
N GLN A 629 12.61 -13.99 37.03
CA GLN A 629 11.62 -13.52 36.07
C GLN A 629 10.38 -14.39 36.05
N VAL A 630 9.21 -13.76 36.16
CA VAL A 630 7.91 -14.41 36.06
C VAL A 630 7.49 -14.46 34.59
N THR A 631 7.28 -15.65 34.06
CA THR A 631 6.79 -15.87 32.68
C THR A 631 5.31 -16.21 32.70
N LEU A 632 4.49 -15.49 31.93
CA LEU A 632 3.11 -15.89 31.66
C LEU A 632 3.09 -17.08 30.70
N ILE A 633 2.52 -18.19 31.15
CA ILE A 633 2.42 -19.45 30.42
C ILE A 633 1.08 -19.58 29.69
N GLY A 634 0.02 -19.07 30.31
CA GLY A 634 -1.31 -19.02 29.74
C GLY A 634 -2.27 -18.20 30.58
N ARG A 635 -3.43 -17.89 30.00
CA ARG A 635 -4.50 -17.14 30.64
C ARG A 635 -5.79 -17.91 30.47
N ALA A 636 -6.57 -18.05 31.54
CA ALA A 636 -7.89 -18.65 31.47
C ALA A 636 -8.99 -17.66 31.86
N THR A 637 -10.00 -17.56 31.01
CA THR A 637 -11.12 -16.61 31.15
C THR A 637 -12.45 -17.34 31.14
N PHE A 638 -13.36 -16.96 32.02
CA PHE A 638 -14.74 -17.44 31.99
C PHE A 638 -15.63 -16.47 31.23
N LYS A 639 -16.11 -16.88 30.05
CA LYS A 639 -17.02 -16.07 29.23
C LYS A 639 -18.21 -16.93 28.80
N SER A 640 -19.43 -16.39 28.98
CA SER A 640 -20.67 -17.02 28.51
C SER A 640 -20.87 -18.50 28.93
N GLY A 641 -20.42 -18.88 30.13
CA GLY A 641 -20.54 -20.25 30.65
C GLY A 641 -19.49 -21.24 30.13
N ARG A 642 -18.44 -20.76 29.45
CA ARG A 642 -17.28 -21.54 29.00
C ARG A 642 -16.00 -21.05 29.65
N LEU A 643 -15.02 -21.95 29.73
CA LEU A 643 -13.64 -21.61 30.08
C LEU A 643 -12.82 -21.58 28.79
N MET A 644 -12.18 -20.45 28.51
CA MET A 644 -11.22 -20.30 27.42
C MET A 644 -9.82 -20.27 28.01
N LEU A 645 -8.90 -21.09 27.51
CA LEU A 645 -7.51 -21.14 27.90
C LEU A 645 -6.63 -20.72 26.72
N GLU A 646 -6.02 -19.56 26.81
CA GLU A 646 -5.11 -19.03 25.80
C GLU A 646 -3.65 -19.26 26.20
N THR A 647 -2.84 -19.72 25.26
CA THR A 647 -1.38 -19.91 25.39
C THR A 647 -0.70 -19.47 24.11
N ASN A 648 0.63 -19.34 24.11
CA ASN A 648 1.42 -18.91 22.94
C ASN A 648 2.25 -20.04 22.31
N SER A 649 1.92 -21.30 22.57
CA SER A 649 2.49 -22.49 21.89
C SER A 649 1.61 -23.72 22.13
N VAL A 650 1.62 -24.69 21.21
CA VAL A 650 0.86 -25.94 21.33
C VAL A 650 1.28 -26.73 22.58
N GLU A 651 2.57 -26.76 22.88
CA GLU A 651 3.14 -27.50 24.01
C GLU A 651 2.64 -26.96 25.35
N ARG A 652 2.53 -25.63 25.48
CA ARG A 652 1.95 -24.99 26.66
C ARG A 652 0.45 -25.26 26.75
N ALA A 653 -0.27 -25.26 25.64
CA ALA A 653 -1.70 -25.61 25.59
C ALA A 653 -1.94 -27.05 26.06
N ASP A 654 -1.16 -28.01 25.56
CA ASP A 654 -1.26 -29.42 25.94
C ASP A 654 -0.95 -29.64 27.43
N ALA A 655 0.10 -29.01 27.93
CA ALA A 655 0.47 -29.10 29.34
C ALA A 655 -0.62 -28.54 30.26
N LEU A 656 -1.15 -27.35 29.95
CA LEU A 656 -2.20 -26.74 30.75
C LEU A 656 -3.54 -27.45 30.60
N ARG A 657 -3.89 -27.96 29.40
CA ARG A 657 -5.08 -28.78 29.21
C ARG A 657 -5.05 -30.04 30.07
N ALA A 658 -3.94 -30.78 30.06
CA ALA A 658 -3.79 -31.98 30.88
C ALA A 658 -3.94 -31.66 32.38
N LEU A 659 -3.35 -30.54 32.82
CA LEU A 659 -3.47 -30.05 34.19
C LEU A 659 -4.94 -29.72 34.57
N LEU A 660 -5.68 -29.09 33.66
CA LEU A 660 -7.08 -28.74 33.86
C LEU A 660 -8.00 -29.96 33.89
N GLU A 661 -7.82 -30.91 32.96
CA GLU A 661 -8.60 -32.15 32.92
C GLU A 661 -8.36 -33.00 34.19
N GLN A 662 -7.11 -33.07 34.68
CA GLN A 662 -6.79 -33.77 35.93
C GLN A 662 -7.41 -33.09 37.16
N SER A 663 -7.44 -31.76 37.19
CA SER A 663 -7.83 -31.00 38.39
C SER A 663 -9.33 -30.73 38.47
N CYS A 664 -10.01 -30.68 37.33
CA CYS A 664 -11.45 -30.41 37.25
C CYS A 664 -12.29 -31.67 36.93
N GLY A 665 -11.69 -32.75 36.41
CA GLY A 665 -12.38 -34.00 36.09
C GLY A 665 -13.61 -33.78 35.19
N ASP A 666 -14.69 -34.53 35.44
CA ASP A 666 -15.94 -34.46 34.66
C ASP A 666 -16.66 -33.09 34.72
N ALA A 667 -16.16 -32.12 35.49
CA ALA A 667 -16.73 -30.77 35.55
C ALA A 667 -16.29 -29.88 34.38
N LEU A 668 -15.28 -30.31 33.62
CA LEU A 668 -14.68 -29.57 32.51
C LEU A 668 -14.52 -30.50 31.30
N ARG A 669 -15.08 -30.13 30.14
CA ARG A 669 -14.94 -30.93 28.91
C ARG A 669 -14.31 -30.09 27.81
N HIS A 670 -13.16 -30.54 27.28
CA HIS A 670 -12.55 -29.93 26.11
C HIS A 670 -13.48 -30.08 24.90
N ARG A 671 -13.66 -28.97 24.17
CA ARG A 671 -14.58 -28.86 23.04
C ARG A 671 -13.84 -28.66 21.73
N ALA A 672 -12.97 -27.67 21.69
CA ALA A 672 -12.30 -27.22 20.47
C ALA A 672 -10.98 -26.55 20.83
N ARG A 673 -10.06 -26.55 19.86
CA ARG A 673 -8.80 -25.81 19.91
C ARG A 673 -8.71 -24.94 18.67
N GLU A 674 -8.31 -23.70 18.87
CA GLU A 674 -8.03 -22.72 17.82
C GLU A 674 -6.53 -22.41 17.82
N HIS A 675 -5.97 -22.22 16.64
CA HIS A 675 -4.58 -21.83 16.45
C HIS A 675 -4.54 -20.56 15.61
N SER A 676 -3.78 -19.57 16.07
CA SER A 676 -3.53 -18.33 15.36
C SER A 676 -2.02 -18.11 15.31
N ASP A 677 -1.46 -18.14 14.10
CA ASP A 677 -0.06 -17.83 13.86
C ASP A 677 0.15 -16.31 13.96
N PRO A 678 0.88 -15.81 14.97
CA PRO A 678 1.18 -14.39 15.08
C PRO A 678 1.99 -13.91 13.88
N MET A 679 2.79 -14.76 13.24
CA MET A 679 3.60 -14.42 12.08
C MET A 679 2.84 -14.38 10.76
N ALA A 680 1.73 -15.11 10.63
CA ALA A 680 0.78 -14.86 9.54
C ALA A 680 0.10 -13.50 9.72
N MET A 681 -0.21 -13.12 10.97
CA MET A 681 -0.71 -11.79 11.30
C MET A 681 0.34 -10.66 11.15
N PHE A 682 1.63 -10.94 11.35
CA PHE A 682 2.74 -9.99 11.12
C PHE A 682 3.24 -9.97 9.66
N GLY A 683 3.10 -11.07 8.92
CA GLY A 683 3.44 -11.14 7.49
C GLY A 683 2.58 -10.20 6.66
N ASP A 684 1.33 -10.00 7.07
CA ASP A 684 0.44 -8.98 6.51
C ASP A 684 0.80 -7.53 6.94
N LEU A 685 1.70 -7.36 7.92
CA LEU A 685 2.19 -6.07 8.42
C LEU A 685 3.56 -5.66 7.85
N ILE A 686 4.35 -6.61 7.34
CA ILE A 686 5.67 -6.32 6.74
C ILE A 686 5.52 -5.75 5.31
N ASP A 687 4.42 -6.03 4.62
CA ASP A 687 4.11 -5.50 3.29
C ASP A 687 3.33 -4.16 3.31
N GLY A 688 3.06 -3.58 4.49
CA GLY A 688 2.39 -2.30 4.66
C GLY A 688 3.19 -1.36 5.56
N ALA A 689 3.72 -0.27 5.01
CA ALA A 689 4.40 0.78 5.78
C ALA A 689 3.40 1.59 6.62
N ALA A 690 2.92 1.00 7.71
CA ALA A 690 2.41 1.64 8.90
C ALA A 690 2.53 0.62 10.02
N SER A 691 3.32 0.92 11.06
CA SER A 691 3.35 0.10 12.27
C SER A 691 1.96 0.15 12.91
N PRO A 692 1.18 -0.94 12.94
CA PRO A 692 0.04 -0.97 13.84
C PRO A 692 0.58 -1.10 15.26
N ALA A 693 -0.06 -0.41 16.19
CA ALA A 693 0.08 -0.75 17.60
C ALA A 693 -0.16 -2.27 17.75
N ALA A 694 0.71 -2.92 18.53
CA ALA A 694 0.59 -4.34 18.86
C ALA A 694 -0.86 -4.68 19.27
N PRO A 695 -1.38 -5.87 18.93
CA PRO A 695 -2.70 -6.28 19.40
C PRO A 695 -2.69 -6.26 20.94
N ASN A 696 -3.56 -5.41 21.50
CA ASN A 696 -3.75 -5.23 22.93
C ASN A 696 -4.20 -6.54 23.59
N ALA A 697 -3.24 -7.34 24.03
CA ALA A 697 -3.44 -8.31 25.07
C ALA A 697 -3.12 -7.65 26.41
N HIS A 698 -4.20 -7.21 27.08
CA HIS A 698 -4.34 -6.92 28.52
C HIS A 698 -4.20 -5.45 28.96
N GLY A 699 -5.36 -4.89 29.32
CA GLY A 699 -5.52 -3.62 30.01
C GLY A 699 -5.25 -2.43 29.10
N ASP A 700 -6.10 -1.41 29.16
CA ASP A 700 -5.78 -0.09 28.59
C ASP A 700 -4.55 0.47 29.32
N VAL A 701 -3.34 0.03 28.92
CA VAL A 701 -2.10 0.73 29.23
C VAL A 701 -2.16 2.00 28.39
N PRO A 702 -2.28 3.20 29.01
CA PRO A 702 -2.30 4.43 28.23
C PRO A 702 -1.06 4.48 27.33
N ALA A 703 -1.22 4.92 26.09
CA ALA A 703 -0.12 4.97 25.11
C ALA A 703 1.14 5.63 25.70
N GLU A 704 0.95 6.69 26.50
CA GLU A 704 1.99 7.40 27.23
C GLU A 704 2.80 6.50 28.19
N LEU A 705 2.16 5.53 28.85
CA LEU A 705 2.83 4.60 29.76
C LEU A 705 3.61 3.53 28.96
N ALA A 706 3.06 3.06 27.84
CA ALA A 706 3.76 2.14 26.94
C ALA A 706 5.00 2.79 26.31
N GLU A 707 4.87 4.04 25.83
CA GLU A 707 5.97 4.87 25.31
C GLU A 707 7.09 5.02 26.36
N ARG A 708 6.71 5.36 27.60
CA ARG A 708 7.67 5.48 28.71
C ARG A 708 8.40 4.18 29.02
N VAL A 709 7.71 3.05 29.03
CA VAL A 709 8.32 1.73 29.27
C VAL A 709 9.32 1.38 28.16
N VAL A 710 8.97 1.65 26.89
CA VAL A 710 9.88 1.43 25.75
C VAL A 710 11.12 2.30 25.87
N LEU A 711 10.97 3.58 26.21
CA LEU A 711 12.09 4.50 26.41
C LEU A 711 12.98 4.09 27.59
N GLU A 712 12.40 3.70 28.73
CA GLU A 712 13.15 3.20 29.88
C GLU A 712 13.92 1.91 29.55
N MET A 713 13.32 1.00 28.77
CA MET A 713 13.97 -0.21 28.28
C MET A 713 15.13 0.11 27.34
N LYS A 714 14.92 0.98 26.34
CA LYS A 714 15.97 1.43 25.41
C LYS A 714 17.11 2.11 26.16
N ALA A 715 16.80 2.98 27.12
CA ALA A 715 17.81 3.64 27.94
C ALA A 715 18.68 2.65 28.71
N LYS A 716 18.09 1.58 29.26
CA LYS A 716 18.83 0.52 29.94
C LYS A 716 19.74 -0.26 28.98
N ILE A 717 19.24 -0.61 27.80
CA ILE A 717 20.01 -1.34 26.76
C ILE A 717 21.18 -0.49 26.26
N TYR A 718 20.92 0.77 25.89
CA TYR A 718 21.97 1.64 25.37
C TYR A 718 22.97 2.10 26.43
N ALA A 719 22.60 2.08 27.72
CA ALA A 719 23.52 2.38 28.82
C ALA A 719 24.59 1.29 29.03
N SER A 720 24.29 0.02 28.78
CA SER A 720 25.28 -1.07 28.88
C SER A 720 26.14 -1.21 27.63
N TRP A 721 25.63 -0.78 26.47
CA TRP A 721 26.30 -0.92 25.17
C TRP A 721 27.77 -0.45 25.11
N PRO A 722 28.19 0.69 25.73
CA PRO A 722 29.58 1.14 25.67
C PRO A 722 30.61 0.16 26.26
N ASP A 723 30.15 -0.69 27.18
CA ASP A 723 30.95 -1.61 27.97
C ASP A 723 30.83 -3.07 27.48
N GLU A 724 29.96 -3.32 26.49
CA GLU A 724 29.79 -4.62 25.87
C GLU A 724 30.84 -4.86 24.76
N PRO A 725 31.51 -6.03 24.72
CA PRO A 725 32.37 -6.41 23.61
C PRO A 725 31.57 -6.62 22.31
N LEU A 726 31.95 -5.92 21.24
CA LEU A 726 31.22 -5.97 19.97
C LEU A 726 32.01 -6.68 18.87
N PRO A 727 31.42 -7.65 18.14
CA PRO A 727 32.07 -8.25 16.96
C PRO A 727 32.47 -7.22 15.90
N ALA A 728 31.65 -6.19 15.69
CA ALA A 728 31.92 -5.10 14.76
C ALA A 728 33.15 -4.23 15.15
N LEU A 729 33.66 -4.39 16.37
CA LEU A 729 34.86 -3.75 16.91
C LEU A 729 35.98 -4.76 17.23
N ASP A 730 35.98 -5.92 16.56
CA ASP A 730 36.94 -7.01 16.75
C ASP A 730 36.97 -7.52 18.21
N GLY A 731 35.81 -7.54 18.88
CA GLY A 731 35.67 -7.96 20.27
C GLY A 731 36.08 -6.91 21.30
N GLN A 732 36.39 -5.68 20.89
CA GLN A 732 36.58 -4.55 21.82
C GLN A 732 35.24 -3.93 22.24
N THR A 733 35.23 -3.27 23.40
CA THR A 733 34.10 -2.41 23.80
C THR A 733 34.17 -1.06 23.07
N ALA A 734 33.06 -0.33 22.99
CA ALA A 734 33.05 1.00 22.36
C ALA A 734 34.04 1.96 23.05
N ARG A 735 34.14 1.92 24.38
CA ARG A 735 35.11 2.72 25.16
C ARG A 735 36.56 2.37 24.82
N GLN A 736 36.85 1.08 24.63
CA GLN A 736 38.20 0.63 24.29
C GLN A 736 38.59 1.06 22.89
N ALA A 737 37.70 0.82 21.91
CA ALA A 737 37.91 1.21 20.52
C ALA A 737 38.09 2.72 20.36
N ALA A 738 37.30 3.52 21.09
CA ALA A 738 37.34 4.98 21.07
C ALA A 738 38.69 5.58 21.54
N ARG A 739 39.63 4.80 22.08
CA ARG A 739 40.98 5.27 22.43
C ARG A 739 41.89 5.49 21.22
N SER A 740 41.55 4.92 20.07
CA SER A 740 42.33 5.05 18.83
C SER A 740 41.58 5.86 17.80
N LYS A 741 42.29 6.56 16.90
CA LYS A 741 41.64 7.33 15.82
C LYS A 741 40.79 6.44 14.90
N ALA A 742 41.28 5.25 14.56
CA ALA A 742 40.56 4.30 13.70
C ALA A 742 39.34 3.69 14.44
N GLY A 743 39.49 3.35 15.72
CA GLY A 743 38.39 2.84 16.52
C GLY A 743 37.32 3.90 16.78
N ARG A 744 37.68 5.18 17.01
CA ARG A 744 36.71 6.29 17.07
C ARG A 744 35.84 6.39 15.82
N GLN A 745 36.43 6.21 14.63
CA GLN A 745 35.67 6.22 13.37
C GLN A 745 34.71 5.03 13.26
N ARG A 746 35.11 3.83 13.73
CA ARG A 746 34.24 2.65 13.75
C ARG A 746 33.09 2.82 14.74
N VAL A 747 33.37 3.33 15.94
CA VAL A 747 32.35 3.60 16.97
C VAL A 747 31.40 4.70 16.50
N ASP A 748 31.90 5.78 15.89
CA ASP A 748 31.06 6.82 15.31
C ASP A 748 30.11 6.27 14.24
N LEU A 749 30.61 5.40 13.34
CA LEU A 749 29.79 4.76 12.32
C LEU A 749 28.68 3.88 12.92
N LEU A 750 28.98 3.14 13.99
CA LEU A 750 27.98 2.33 14.71
C LEU A 750 26.91 3.21 15.36
N LEU A 751 27.31 4.31 16.01
CA LEU A 751 26.36 5.27 16.59
C LEU A 751 25.48 5.91 15.51
N LYS A 752 26.06 6.27 14.36
CA LYS A 752 25.27 6.76 13.22
C LYS A 752 24.26 5.72 12.74
N GLN A 753 24.64 4.43 12.73
CA GLN A 753 23.74 3.34 12.36
C GLN A 753 22.55 3.24 13.33
N PHE A 754 22.78 3.37 14.64
CA PHE A 754 21.70 3.35 15.62
C PHE A 754 20.82 4.59 15.55
N GLU A 755 21.43 5.77 15.37
CA GLU A 755 20.69 7.01 15.15
C GLU A 755 19.81 6.95 13.90
N ASN A 756 20.28 6.30 12.83
CA ASN A 756 19.51 6.09 11.62
C ASN A 756 18.30 5.18 11.88
N LEU A 757 18.48 4.08 12.62
CA LEU A 757 17.39 3.19 13.01
C LEU A 757 16.35 3.92 13.87
N GLU A 758 16.80 4.63 14.93
CA GLU A 758 15.90 5.41 15.79
C GLU A 758 15.20 6.55 15.02
N ALA A 759 15.83 7.14 13.99
CA ALA A 759 15.19 8.18 13.19
C ALA A 759 13.99 7.68 12.36
N HIS A 760 13.90 6.37 12.13
CA HIS A 760 12.77 5.73 11.45
C HIS A 760 11.66 5.27 12.40
N GLU A 761 11.90 5.28 13.72
CA GLU A 761 10.88 5.01 14.73
C GLU A 761 9.92 6.20 14.89
N PRO A 762 8.71 5.99 15.47
CA PRO A 762 7.82 7.09 15.87
C PRO A 762 8.54 8.11 16.77
N PRO A 763 8.36 9.43 16.57
CA PRO A 763 9.08 10.46 17.34
C PRO A 763 9.05 10.30 18.86
N GLN A 764 7.96 9.76 19.40
CA GLN A 764 7.70 9.60 20.84
C GLN A 764 8.55 8.49 21.48
N THR A 765 9.06 7.53 20.69
CA THR A 765 9.79 6.36 21.21
C THR A 765 11.28 6.38 20.88
N ARG A 766 11.78 7.50 20.32
CA ARG A 766 13.17 7.64 19.89
C ARG A 766 14.12 7.84 21.06
N PHE A 767 15.25 7.15 21.04
CA PHE A 767 16.33 7.37 22.00
C PHE A 767 17.29 8.49 21.55
N ASP A 768 17.68 9.37 22.47
CA ASP A 768 18.67 10.42 22.21
C ASP A 768 20.11 9.97 22.52
N PHE A 769 20.90 9.78 21.46
CA PHE A 769 22.30 9.38 21.55
C PHE A 769 23.27 10.51 21.93
N SER A 770 22.82 11.75 22.10
CA SER A 770 23.68 12.90 22.41
C SER A 770 24.45 12.73 23.73
N GLY A 771 23.84 12.09 24.73
CA GLY A 771 24.54 11.74 25.98
C GLY A 771 25.66 10.73 25.77
N LEU A 772 25.38 9.69 24.99
CA LEU A 772 26.31 8.59 24.70
C LEU A 772 27.50 9.06 23.85
N ARG A 773 27.26 9.96 22.89
CA ARG A 773 28.31 10.60 22.08
C ARG A 773 29.29 11.40 22.95
N ARG A 774 28.77 12.21 23.88
CA ARG A 774 29.60 13.00 24.82
C ARG A 774 30.47 12.09 25.69
N GLU A 775 29.87 11.04 26.21
CA GLU A 775 30.56 10.07 27.06
C GLU A 775 31.71 9.36 26.34
N LEU A 776 31.53 9.04 25.06
CA LEU A 776 32.55 8.41 24.22
C LEU A 776 33.52 9.42 23.58
N GLY A 777 33.34 10.72 23.84
CA GLY A 777 34.14 11.80 23.25
C GLY A 777 33.99 11.88 21.72
N LEU A 778 32.79 11.61 21.20
CA LEU A 778 32.46 11.60 19.78
C LEU A 778 31.51 12.74 19.39
N ASP A 779 31.51 13.82 20.15
CA ASP A 779 30.79 15.04 19.79
C ASP A 779 31.36 15.60 18.48
N ALA A 780 30.46 15.79 17.52
CA ALA A 780 30.71 16.42 16.24
C ALA A 780 29.65 17.49 16.03
#